data_AF-A0AB34IPR5-F1
#
_entry.id   AF-A0AB34IPR5-F1
#
_cell.length_a   1.000
_cell.length_b   1.000
_cell.length_c   1.000
_cell.angle_alpha   90.00
_cell.angle_beta   90.00
_cell.angle_gamma   90.00
#
_symmetry.space_group_name_H-M   'P 1'
#
loop_
_entity.id
_entity.type
_entity.pdbx_description
1 polymer ?
#
loop_
_entity_poly.entity_id
_entity_poly.type
_entity_poly.pdbx_seq_one_letter_code
_entity_poly.pdbx_strand_id
1 'polypeptide(L)'
;MAEEERHSLLHAEPRRGHHGVGAPRSARPAQMWLLLAAALAAGVVIGRGMPRDSAWLSFPRASAARPTHSPPPAPLLRPPHPSPHPPPPPQRAVPHIPLLPWRHILNESLGWAELTVPRFLCADADVTTTYWYRWRLFHLHMRRGPKAAHCPADGCWVLTEFLRQIFWSGPHNTIVAPAGHHIMEGRWIYDKTVIDDYARFWFGGGGFRKQYTFWGAYALWQRSLVLDESPAQGVSARLFDALVENYHDWIRTHFDPREQCMFQSCHADGQENSAGLDGCRPTINSVMFGEAAALAALATALRNASQRQFFEEEQRRWQRVLTSRLWSREKRFFMNLATPPPKALHREIREFNRLRRAREVQTYFGCLACERGRTCPPERGYPNGQLVPPRELMGLSSPWYFSAVPRDPEGSRTYARAFEQLHHPDGFGAKWGPRTTERRACAYNFSNRAQCNWNGPVWPFETSKAGTALINLLQLYPEQPHAGRGDFDRLLRTYARAHTRSHAEGLLPPHVDEDLHPDDGYWITRRKLHGVHPWPNTGGLGSPKDRLRNRGDHYFHSSFNDLVLSGLVGLRPRDQYLEIYPLTLISWFCATGVRVRGLNLSIVWDEEGTHFSLGAGLHVWVDSNYVGTSPPLSRHEGTGAPRVRLGWAETSGRRRFVTCPTAAYSQAQAHWWDC
;
A
#
# COMPACT_ATOMS: atom_id res chain seq x y z
N MET A 1 -37.05 18.85 -29.07
CA MET A 1 -38.42 18.73 -28.55
C MET A 1 -38.24 18.23 -27.12
N ALA A 2 -38.47 19.01 -26.05
CA ALA A 2 -39.57 19.95 -25.78
C ALA A 2 -40.93 19.24 -25.78
N GLU A 3 -41.88 19.56 -24.89
CA GLU A 3 -41.88 20.48 -23.72
C GLU A 3 -41.38 19.81 -22.41
N GLU A 4 -41.10 20.43 -21.25
CA GLU A 4 -41.55 21.65 -20.52
C GLU A 4 -42.89 21.50 -19.74
N GLU A 5 -42.80 21.50 -18.41
CA GLU A 5 -43.96 21.79 -17.55
C GLU A 5 -43.52 22.46 -16.23
N ARG A 6 -44.12 23.62 -15.94
CA ARG A 6 -44.10 24.36 -14.67
C ARG A 6 -45.44 25.08 -14.56
N HIS A 7 -46.03 25.12 -13.37
CA HIS A 7 -46.90 26.16 -12.76
C HIS A 7 -47.62 25.50 -11.55
N SER A 8 -48.09 26.19 -10.51
CA SER A 8 -48.21 27.64 -10.26
C SER A 8 -47.94 28.01 -8.79
N LEU A 9 -47.72 29.30 -8.52
CA LEU A 9 -47.74 29.95 -7.20
C LEU A 9 -49.02 30.80 -7.06
N LEU A 10 -49.52 31.00 -5.83
CA LEU A 10 -50.38 32.12 -5.35
C LEU A 10 -50.38 32.02 -3.81
N HIS A 11 -49.75 32.88 -2.99
CA HIS A 11 -49.92 34.33 -2.71
C HIS A 11 -51.21 34.74 -1.96
N ALA A 12 -51.05 35.15 -0.69
CA ALA A 12 -51.77 36.25 -0.02
C ALA A 12 -51.01 36.69 1.25
N GLU A 13 -51.14 37.96 1.66
CA GLU A 13 -50.47 38.55 2.85
C GLU A 13 -51.49 39.07 3.93
N PRO A 14 -51.34 40.21 4.66
CA PRO A 14 -50.95 40.16 6.08
C PRO A 14 -51.81 41.02 7.05
N ARG A 15 -51.51 41.03 8.36
CA ARG A 15 -51.28 42.26 9.19
C ARG A 15 -51.10 42.02 10.72
N ARG A 16 -50.19 42.83 11.30
CA ARG A 16 -50.14 43.56 12.61
C ARG A 16 -51.05 43.10 13.78
N GLY A 17 -50.62 43.18 15.06
CA GLY A 17 -49.33 43.60 15.66
C GLY A 17 -49.45 44.17 17.09
N HIS A 18 -48.32 44.59 17.70
CA HIS A 18 -48.17 45.34 18.99
C HIS A 18 -48.50 44.58 20.31
N HIS A 19 -47.95 44.89 21.50
CA HIS A 19 -46.81 45.75 21.97
C HIS A 19 -46.02 44.94 23.05
N GLY A 20 -44.69 45.05 23.21
CA GLY A 20 -43.99 46.06 24.04
C GLY A 20 -43.56 45.46 25.41
N VAL A 21 -42.63 45.96 26.22
CA VAL A 21 -41.54 46.97 26.12
C VAL A 21 -40.41 46.54 27.10
N GLY A 22 -39.13 46.73 26.77
CA GLY A 22 -38.03 46.51 27.75
C GLY A 22 -36.61 46.54 27.15
N ALA A 23 -35.86 47.61 27.39
CA ALA A 23 -34.47 47.86 26.94
C ALA A 23 -33.90 49.08 27.74
N PRO A 24 -32.68 49.63 27.50
CA PRO A 24 -31.58 49.21 26.60
C PRO A 24 -30.15 49.34 27.22
N ARG A 25 -29.10 49.27 26.37
CA ARG A 25 -27.70 49.74 26.56
C ARG A 25 -26.84 48.93 27.57
N SER A 26 -25.50 48.83 27.45
CA SER A 26 -24.51 49.03 26.35
C SER A 26 -23.14 48.44 26.84
N ALA A 27 -22.04 48.27 26.08
CA ALA A 27 -21.63 48.80 24.78
C ALA A 27 -20.64 47.83 24.03
N ARG A 28 -19.68 48.41 23.30
CA ARG A 28 -18.43 47.90 22.67
C ARG A 28 -17.36 49.02 22.85
N PRO A 29 -16.03 48.89 22.56
CA PRO A 29 -15.36 47.97 21.65
C PRO A 29 -14.05 47.34 22.21
N ALA A 30 -12.95 47.30 21.44
CA ALA A 30 -11.79 46.41 21.62
C ALA A 30 -10.42 47.08 21.27
N GLN A 31 -9.32 46.31 21.37
CA GLN A 31 -7.90 46.66 21.11
C GLN A 31 -7.28 47.51 22.25
N MET A 32 -5.98 47.46 22.59
CA MET A 32 -4.76 47.23 21.77
C MET A 32 -3.60 46.52 22.56
N TRP A 33 -2.36 46.55 22.05
CA TRP A 33 -1.16 45.81 22.49
C TRP A 33 -0.31 46.51 23.59
N LEU A 34 0.54 45.76 24.33
CA LEU A 34 2.03 45.84 24.24
C LEU A 34 2.79 44.72 25.03
N LEU A 35 4.11 44.87 25.25
CA LEU A 35 5.12 43.80 25.37
C LEU A 35 5.90 43.70 26.71
N LEU A 36 6.47 42.50 26.95
CA LEU A 36 7.76 42.15 27.59
C LEU A 36 8.12 42.58 29.05
N ALA A 37 8.21 41.55 29.90
CA ALA A 37 9.36 41.13 30.72
C ALA A 37 10.14 42.09 31.67
N ALA A 38 9.99 41.87 32.99
CA ALA A 38 10.99 42.03 34.08
C ALA A 38 10.38 41.53 35.42
N ALA A 39 11.08 41.25 36.54
CA ALA A 39 12.41 40.68 36.83
C ALA A 39 12.53 40.46 38.38
N LEU A 40 13.62 39.82 38.86
CA LEU A 40 14.12 39.86 40.27
C LEU A 40 13.25 39.19 41.38
N ALA A 41 13.77 38.82 42.57
CA ALA A 41 15.14 38.43 42.98
C ALA A 41 15.21 37.74 44.37
N ALA A 42 16.13 36.78 44.52
CA ALA A 42 16.93 36.42 45.71
C ALA A 42 17.74 35.15 45.33
N GLY A 43 19.01 34.91 45.67
CA GLY A 43 19.92 35.58 46.62
C GLY A 43 20.35 34.55 47.70
N VAL A 44 21.62 34.36 48.08
CA VAL A 44 22.88 35.09 47.79
C VAL A 44 24.10 34.14 48.00
N VAL A 45 25.09 34.20 47.09
CA VAL A 45 26.60 34.19 47.24
C VAL A 45 27.23 33.19 48.26
N ILE A 46 28.34 32.47 47.97
CA ILE A 46 29.78 32.86 47.86
C ILE A 46 30.48 31.73 47.06
N GLY A 47 31.44 31.89 46.12
CA GLY A 47 32.46 32.92 45.83
C GLY A 47 33.85 32.45 46.32
N ARG A 48 35.03 32.64 45.71
CA ARG A 48 35.60 33.11 44.42
C ARG A 48 36.92 32.28 44.24
N GLY A 49 37.68 32.24 43.15
CA GLY A 49 37.60 32.90 41.83
C GLY A 49 38.81 32.51 40.95
N MET A 50 38.78 32.90 39.68
CA MET A 50 39.87 32.81 38.69
C MET A 50 40.80 34.07 38.80
N PRO A 51 42.02 34.16 38.16
CA PRO A 51 42.20 33.95 36.71
C PRO A 51 43.58 33.53 36.12
N ARG A 52 43.50 33.02 34.88
CA ARG A 52 44.32 33.23 33.65
C ARG A 52 45.86 33.48 33.64
N ASP A 53 46.46 32.74 32.70
CA ASP A 53 47.42 33.15 31.63
C ASP A 53 48.92 33.43 31.89
N SER A 54 49.73 32.54 31.30
CA SER A 54 50.88 32.81 30.40
C SER A 54 52.35 32.96 30.90
N ALA A 55 53.25 32.46 30.02
CA ALA A 55 54.63 32.89 29.70
C ALA A 55 55.87 32.54 30.60
N TRP A 56 56.73 31.66 30.03
CA TRP A 56 58.20 31.77 29.81
C TRP A 56 59.21 32.25 30.89
N LEU A 57 60.30 31.46 31.06
CA LEU A 57 61.77 31.78 31.14
C LEU A 57 62.52 30.62 31.84
N SER A 58 63.57 29.98 31.28
CA SER A 58 65.02 30.34 31.24
C SER A 58 65.72 30.34 32.62
N PHE A 59 66.95 29.85 32.85
CA PHE A 59 68.09 29.40 31.99
C PHE A 59 68.96 28.33 32.77
N PRO A 60 70.26 27.95 32.51
CA PRO A 60 71.33 28.47 31.62
C PRO A 60 72.01 27.42 30.68
N ARG A 61 73.27 26.96 30.97
CA ARG A 61 74.17 26.15 30.10
C ARG A 61 75.24 25.34 30.88
N ALA A 62 75.78 24.29 30.25
CA ALA A 62 77.19 23.83 30.38
C ALA A 62 77.67 23.22 29.03
N SER A 63 78.96 22.92 28.82
CA SER A 63 79.53 22.57 27.50
C SER A 63 80.79 21.68 27.53
N ALA A 64 81.15 21.14 26.35
CA ALA A 64 82.44 20.59 25.88
C ALA A 64 82.76 19.07 25.98
N ALA A 65 83.04 18.49 24.80
CA ALA A 65 84.21 17.65 24.38
C ALA A 65 84.80 16.55 25.30
N ARG A 66 85.33 15.40 24.80
CA ARG A 66 85.42 14.74 23.46
C ARG A 66 85.70 13.20 23.68
N PRO A 67 85.89 12.34 22.64
CA PRO A 67 85.56 10.90 22.75
C PRO A 67 86.72 9.93 23.05
N THR A 68 86.35 8.69 23.40
CA THR A 68 87.12 7.46 23.14
C THR A 68 86.21 6.39 22.50
N HIS A 69 86.79 5.36 21.87
CA HIS A 69 86.07 4.43 20.99
C HIS A 69 85.43 3.24 21.70
N SER A 70 84.28 2.79 21.17
CA SER A 70 83.66 1.49 21.42
C SER A 70 83.47 0.75 20.08
N PRO A 71 83.43 -0.60 20.06
CA PRO A 71 83.39 -1.40 18.83
C PRO A 71 82.08 -1.22 18.03
N PRO A 72 82.08 -1.55 16.72
CA PRO A 72 80.90 -1.43 15.88
C PRO A 72 79.77 -2.36 16.37
N PRO A 73 78.51 -1.88 16.41
CA PRO A 73 77.37 -2.74 16.72
C PRO A 73 77.13 -3.75 15.59
N ALA A 74 76.60 -4.93 15.95
CA ALA A 74 76.12 -5.92 14.99
C ALA A 74 75.05 -5.31 14.05
N PRO A 75 74.94 -5.76 12.80
CA PRO A 75 73.99 -5.20 11.85
C PRO A 75 72.56 -5.34 12.38
N LEU A 76 71.90 -4.20 12.61
CA LEU A 76 70.48 -4.16 12.95
C LEU A 76 69.68 -4.77 11.80
N LEU A 77 69.15 -5.98 12.03
CA LEU A 77 68.09 -6.53 11.20
C LEU A 77 66.96 -5.49 11.15
N ARG A 78 66.69 -4.97 9.95
CA ARG A 78 65.46 -4.17 9.75
C ARG A 78 64.29 -5.05 10.19
N PRO A 79 63.31 -4.50 10.94
CA PRO A 79 62.03 -5.21 11.07
C PRO A 79 61.52 -5.52 9.66
N PRO A 80 60.97 -6.72 9.41
CA PRO A 80 60.43 -7.02 8.09
C PRO A 80 59.41 -5.94 7.74
N HIS A 81 59.46 -5.45 6.50
CA HIS A 81 58.40 -4.57 6.00
C HIS A 81 57.06 -5.24 6.28
N PRO A 82 56.05 -4.52 6.83
CA PRO A 82 54.72 -5.10 6.94
C PRO A 82 54.33 -5.57 5.55
N SER A 83 54.05 -6.87 5.43
CA SER A 83 53.70 -7.47 4.14
C SER A 83 52.55 -6.64 3.57
N PRO A 84 52.63 -6.17 2.31
CA PRO A 84 51.56 -5.35 1.75
C PRO A 84 50.26 -6.12 1.94
N HIS A 85 49.31 -5.53 2.66
CA HIS A 85 48.02 -6.17 2.87
C HIS A 85 47.51 -6.62 1.51
N PRO A 86 47.07 -7.89 1.36
CA PRO A 86 46.54 -8.35 0.08
C PRO A 86 45.47 -7.34 -0.35
N PRO A 87 45.51 -6.85 -1.61
CA PRO A 87 44.61 -5.80 -2.04
C PRO A 87 43.17 -6.27 -1.75
N PRO A 88 42.31 -5.39 -1.20
CA PRO A 88 40.97 -5.80 -0.81
C PRO A 88 40.30 -6.49 -1.99
N PRO A 89 39.69 -7.69 -1.78
CA PRO A 89 39.19 -8.51 -2.87
C PRO A 89 38.28 -7.66 -3.75
N PRO A 90 38.42 -7.72 -5.09
CA PRO A 90 37.89 -6.71 -6.00
C PRO A 90 36.41 -6.49 -5.71
N GLN A 91 36.09 -5.27 -5.28
CA GLN A 91 34.74 -4.94 -4.81
C GLN A 91 33.75 -5.22 -5.92
N ARG A 92 32.86 -6.19 -5.68
CA ARG A 92 31.77 -6.54 -6.60
C ARG A 92 30.91 -5.31 -6.79
N ALA A 93 31.00 -4.66 -7.95
CA ALA A 93 30.25 -3.46 -8.24
C ALA A 93 28.74 -3.78 -8.31
N VAL A 94 27.91 -2.82 -7.89
CA VAL A 94 26.46 -2.90 -8.09
C VAL A 94 26.15 -2.85 -9.59
N PRO A 95 25.42 -3.82 -10.17
CA PRO A 95 25.08 -3.79 -11.60
C PRO A 95 24.26 -2.55 -11.97
N HIS A 96 24.70 -1.83 -13.01
CA HIS A 96 24.01 -0.60 -13.45
C HIS A 96 22.80 -0.92 -14.33
N ILE A 97 21.62 -0.39 -13.95
CA ILE A 97 20.40 -0.45 -14.76
C ILE A 97 20.22 0.88 -15.50
N PRO A 98 20.46 0.96 -16.84
CA PRO A 98 20.23 2.17 -17.62
C PRO A 98 18.72 2.38 -17.89
N LEU A 99 18.27 3.64 -17.91
CA LEU A 99 16.86 3.98 -18.18
C LEU A 99 16.57 4.35 -19.64
N LEU A 100 17.60 4.57 -20.46
CA LEU A 100 17.47 4.89 -21.88
C LEU A 100 16.64 3.86 -22.69
N PRO A 101 16.76 2.53 -22.49
CA PRO A 101 15.88 1.56 -23.18
C PRO A 101 14.39 1.80 -22.88
N TRP A 102 14.08 2.22 -21.66
CA TRP A 102 12.71 2.44 -21.17
C TRP A 102 12.17 3.84 -21.49
N ARG A 103 12.94 4.71 -22.18
CA ARG A 103 12.50 6.06 -22.59
C ARG A 103 11.16 6.06 -23.33
N HIS A 104 10.90 5.06 -24.16
CA HIS A 104 9.65 4.94 -24.92
C HIS A 104 8.45 4.52 -24.05
N ILE A 105 8.69 3.83 -22.93
CA ILE A 105 7.66 3.44 -21.94
C ILE A 105 7.43 4.55 -20.93
N LEU A 106 8.48 5.23 -20.49
CA LEU A 106 8.44 6.29 -19.47
C LEU A 106 8.02 7.65 -20.04
N ASN A 107 8.41 7.96 -21.28
CA ASN A 107 8.05 9.15 -22.04
C ASN A 107 8.20 10.45 -21.20
N GLU A 108 7.11 11.14 -20.86
CA GLU A 108 7.06 12.37 -20.06
C GLU A 108 7.49 12.18 -18.59
N SER A 109 7.67 10.93 -18.16
CA SER A 109 8.07 10.55 -16.79
C SER A 109 9.53 10.13 -16.66
N LEU A 110 10.34 10.17 -17.72
CA LEU A 110 11.74 9.69 -17.69
C LEU A 110 12.58 10.40 -16.62
N GLY A 111 12.66 11.74 -16.67
CA GLY A 111 13.46 12.52 -15.72
C GLY A 111 12.91 12.50 -14.28
N TRP A 112 11.62 12.24 -14.11
CA TRP A 112 11.04 11.97 -12.78
C TRP A 112 11.50 10.61 -12.26
N ALA A 113 11.39 9.55 -13.08
CA ALA A 113 11.81 8.20 -12.70
C ALA A 113 13.33 8.11 -12.41
N GLU A 114 14.16 8.83 -13.16
CA GLU A 114 15.61 8.94 -12.92
C GLU A 114 15.96 9.42 -11.50
N LEU A 115 15.12 10.27 -10.90
CA LEU A 115 15.35 10.93 -9.62
C LEU A 115 14.50 10.38 -8.46
N THR A 116 13.44 9.61 -8.73
CA THR A 116 12.37 9.36 -7.73
C THR A 116 12.07 7.89 -7.44
N VAL A 117 12.45 6.92 -8.29
CA VAL A 117 12.02 5.52 -8.13
C VAL A 117 13.18 4.51 -8.17
N PRO A 118 13.05 3.34 -7.50
CA PRO A 118 14.01 2.24 -7.65
C PRO A 118 14.07 1.70 -9.08
N ARG A 119 15.21 1.11 -9.44
CA ARG A 119 15.42 0.51 -10.77
C ARG A 119 15.27 -1.00 -10.71
N PHE A 120 14.67 -1.60 -11.72
CA PHE A 120 14.43 -3.04 -11.80
C PHE A 120 14.56 -3.59 -13.23
N LEU A 121 15.07 -4.82 -13.33
CA LEU A 121 14.94 -5.71 -14.49
C LEU A 121 14.96 -7.18 -14.07
N CYS A 122 14.32 -8.05 -14.86
CA CYS A 122 14.33 -9.50 -14.67
C CYS A 122 14.17 -10.26 -16.01
N ALA A 123 14.42 -11.56 -16.01
CA ALA A 123 14.36 -12.40 -17.21
C ALA A 123 12.96 -12.45 -17.89
N ASP A 124 11.90 -12.05 -17.18
CA ASP A 124 10.58 -11.83 -17.79
C ASP A 124 10.42 -10.38 -18.30
N ALA A 125 10.33 -10.24 -19.61
CA ALA A 125 10.21 -8.94 -20.28
C ALA A 125 8.84 -8.27 -20.07
N ASP A 126 7.76 -9.03 -19.84
CA ASP A 126 6.46 -8.45 -19.53
C ASP A 126 6.49 -7.78 -18.14
N VAL A 127 7.08 -8.46 -17.15
CA VAL A 127 7.23 -7.93 -15.78
C VAL A 127 8.08 -6.67 -15.78
N THR A 128 9.23 -6.68 -16.48
CA THR A 128 10.11 -5.51 -16.56
C THR A 128 9.45 -4.33 -17.30
N THR A 129 8.78 -4.58 -18.43
CA THR A 129 8.07 -3.53 -19.19
C THR A 129 6.92 -2.94 -18.36
N THR A 130 6.17 -3.80 -17.66
CA THR A 130 5.09 -3.38 -16.77
C THR A 130 5.65 -2.52 -15.62
N TYR A 131 6.77 -2.91 -14.99
CA TYR A 131 7.37 -2.15 -13.90
C TYR A 131 7.61 -0.67 -14.24
N TRP A 132 8.20 -0.42 -15.41
CA TRP A 132 8.48 0.94 -15.89
C TRP A 132 7.22 1.69 -16.34
N TYR A 133 6.26 1.01 -16.98
CA TYR A 133 4.95 1.58 -17.29
C TYR A 133 4.19 1.99 -16.01
N ARG A 134 4.29 1.21 -14.94
CA ARG A 134 3.64 1.46 -13.67
C ARG A 134 4.23 2.63 -12.89
N TRP A 135 5.52 2.94 -13.09
CA TRP A 135 6.10 4.20 -12.60
C TRP A 135 5.63 5.42 -13.41
N ARG A 136 5.48 5.30 -14.74
CA ARG A 136 4.81 6.34 -15.55
C ARG A 136 3.36 6.56 -15.10
N LEU A 137 2.60 5.49 -14.86
CA LEU A 137 1.24 5.54 -14.33
C LEU A 137 1.17 6.32 -13.01
N PHE A 138 2.06 6.03 -12.05
CA PHE A 138 2.11 6.75 -10.78
C PHE A 138 2.32 8.26 -10.99
N HIS A 139 3.33 8.65 -11.79
CA HIS A 139 3.65 10.05 -12.07
C HIS A 139 2.52 10.78 -12.81
N LEU A 140 1.90 10.14 -13.80
CA LEU A 140 0.75 10.69 -14.55
C LEU A 140 -0.42 11.07 -13.64
N HIS A 141 -0.58 10.39 -12.49
CA HIS A 141 -1.69 10.60 -11.54
C HIS A 141 -1.36 11.55 -10.39
N MET A 142 -0.09 11.97 -10.25
CA MET A 142 0.32 13.01 -9.32
C MET A 142 -0.29 14.36 -9.73
N ARG A 143 -1.02 14.98 -8.81
CA ARG A 143 -1.55 16.35 -8.96
C ARG A 143 -1.20 17.14 -7.70
N ARG A 144 -0.89 18.43 -7.85
CA ARG A 144 -0.92 19.36 -6.73
C ARG A 144 -2.33 19.90 -6.58
N GLY A 145 -2.94 19.64 -5.44
CA GLY A 145 -4.16 20.32 -5.01
C GLY A 145 -3.89 21.80 -4.72
N PRO A 146 -4.93 22.65 -4.75
CA PRO A 146 -4.84 24.02 -4.25
C PRO A 146 -4.55 24.04 -2.74
N LYS A 147 -4.26 25.23 -2.21
CA LYS A 147 -3.93 25.44 -0.80
C LYS A 147 -5.14 25.07 0.08
N ALA A 148 -4.91 24.24 1.09
CA ALA A 148 -5.85 23.94 2.17
C ALA A 148 -5.13 24.04 3.53
N ALA A 149 -5.87 24.17 4.63
CA ALA A 149 -5.29 24.46 5.95
C ALA A 149 -4.35 23.36 6.51
N HIS A 150 -4.46 22.13 5.99
CA HIS A 150 -3.59 20.99 6.33
C HIS A 150 -2.42 20.78 5.34
N CYS A 151 -2.23 21.67 4.36
CA CYS A 151 -1.23 21.55 3.30
C CYS A 151 -0.04 22.51 3.45
N PRO A 152 1.10 22.21 2.80
CA PRO A 152 2.13 23.19 2.50
C PRO A 152 1.60 24.44 1.77
N ALA A 153 2.37 25.54 1.83
CA ALA A 153 1.97 26.84 1.25
C ALA A 153 1.85 26.83 -0.28
N ASP A 154 2.40 25.81 -0.94
CA ASP A 154 2.38 25.48 -2.37
C ASP A 154 1.34 24.39 -2.73
N GLY A 155 0.51 23.97 -1.77
CA GLY A 155 -0.56 22.97 -1.93
C GLY A 155 -0.09 21.53 -1.72
N CYS A 156 -1.02 20.66 -1.30
CA CYS A 156 -0.74 19.22 -1.09
C CYS A 156 -0.54 18.50 -2.43
N TRP A 157 0.36 17.52 -2.48
CA TRP A 157 0.23 16.43 -3.45
C TRP A 157 -1.00 15.57 -3.17
N VAL A 158 -1.69 15.16 -4.24
CA VAL A 158 -2.73 14.13 -4.24
C VAL A 158 -2.57 13.19 -5.42
N LEU A 159 -3.10 11.97 -5.28
CA LEU A 159 -3.15 10.96 -6.34
C LEU A 159 -4.60 10.76 -6.81
N THR A 160 -4.79 10.87 -8.12
CA THR A 160 -6.08 10.69 -8.81
C THR A 160 -6.28 9.24 -9.23
N GLU A 161 -7.53 8.79 -9.36
CA GLU A 161 -7.85 7.43 -9.85
C GLU A 161 -7.97 7.40 -11.39
N PHE A 162 -8.71 8.35 -11.95
CA PHE A 162 -8.84 8.61 -13.39
C PHE A 162 -8.06 9.87 -13.77
N LEU A 163 -7.41 9.88 -14.94
CA LEU A 163 -6.77 11.10 -15.47
C LEU A 163 -7.79 12.18 -15.87
N ARG A 164 -8.96 11.76 -16.35
CA ARG A 164 -10.06 12.66 -16.75
C ARG A 164 -10.90 13.04 -15.53
N GLN A 165 -11.40 14.28 -15.52
CA GLN A 165 -12.40 14.70 -14.53
C GLN A 165 -13.69 13.91 -14.74
N ILE A 166 -14.06 13.15 -13.72
CA ILE A 166 -15.27 12.32 -13.64
C ILE A 166 -16.28 12.96 -12.69
N PHE A 167 -17.58 12.78 -12.93
CA PHE A 167 -18.58 13.54 -12.18
C PHE A 167 -18.76 13.07 -10.73
N TRP A 168 -18.30 11.86 -10.37
CA TRP A 168 -18.45 11.25 -9.05
C TRP A 168 -17.24 11.38 -8.11
N SER A 169 -16.13 12.00 -8.53
CA SER A 169 -14.94 12.16 -7.68
C SER A 169 -15.21 13.00 -6.41
N GLY A 170 -14.32 12.88 -5.44
CA GLY A 170 -14.11 13.92 -4.43
C GLY A 170 -13.36 15.14 -4.99
N PRO A 171 -12.91 16.04 -4.10
CA PRO A 171 -12.10 17.21 -4.46
C PRO A 171 -10.83 16.82 -5.22
N HIS A 172 -10.41 17.70 -6.14
CA HIS A 172 -9.17 17.55 -6.93
C HIS A 172 -9.10 16.25 -7.76
N ASN A 173 -10.26 15.74 -8.19
CA ASN A 173 -10.44 14.46 -8.90
C ASN A 173 -9.94 13.21 -8.13
N THR A 174 -9.88 13.29 -6.80
CA THR A 174 -9.52 12.16 -5.93
C THR A 174 -10.70 11.21 -5.71
N ILE A 175 -10.42 9.92 -5.54
CA ILE A 175 -11.35 8.91 -5.01
C ILE A 175 -10.60 8.10 -3.95
N VAL A 176 -11.31 7.65 -2.91
CA VAL A 176 -10.69 6.95 -1.77
C VAL A 176 -10.51 5.44 -1.98
N ALA A 177 -11.29 4.80 -2.86
CA ALA A 177 -11.23 3.35 -3.12
C ALA A 177 -9.79 2.84 -3.42
N PRO A 178 -8.99 3.46 -4.31
CA PRO A 178 -7.62 3.04 -4.55
C PRO A 178 -6.60 3.71 -3.63
N ALA A 179 -6.99 4.60 -2.71
CA ALA A 179 -6.02 5.38 -1.92
C ALA A 179 -5.10 4.46 -1.09
N GLY A 180 -5.60 3.32 -0.63
CA GLY A 180 -4.79 2.28 0.00
C GLY A 180 -3.80 1.58 -0.95
N HIS A 181 -4.15 1.37 -2.22
CA HIS A 181 -3.22 0.90 -3.26
C HIS A 181 -2.19 1.97 -3.63
N HIS A 182 -2.60 3.23 -3.77
CA HIS A 182 -1.74 4.38 -4.05
C HIS A 182 -0.64 4.55 -3.00
N ILE A 183 -0.99 4.41 -1.71
CA ILE A 183 -0.02 4.48 -0.60
C ILE A 183 0.94 3.28 -0.62
N MET A 184 0.46 2.08 -0.98
CA MET A 184 1.28 0.86 -1.06
C MET A 184 2.21 0.83 -2.28
N GLU A 185 1.78 1.34 -3.44
CA GLU A 185 2.66 1.53 -4.61
C GLU A 185 3.66 2.67 -4.32
N GLY A 186 3.17 3.77 -3.74
CA GLY A 186 3.93 4.98 -3.44
C GLY A 186 4.86 4.92 -2.23
N ARG A 187 4.91 3.82 -1.45
CA ARG A 187 5.84 3.71 -0.32
C ARG A 187 7.29 3.55 -0.73
N TRP A 188 7.56 3.20 -1.99
CA TRP A 188 8.89 2.94 -2.53
C TRP A 188 9.55 4.13 -3.22
N ILE A 189 8.82 5.23 -3.43
CA ILE A 189 9.35 6.45 -4.06
C ILE A 189 10.23 7.24 -3.07
N TYR A 190 11.26 7.91 -3.57
CA TYR A 190 12.23 8.61 -2.73
C TYR A 190 11.70 9.94 -2.16
N ASP A 191 10.79 10.61 -2.87
CA ASP A 191 10.15 11.83 -2.38
C ASP A 191 8.99 11.47 -1.44
N LYS A 192 9.28 11.53 -0.12
CA LYS A 192 8.26 11.25 0.89
C LYS A 192 7.12 12.29 0.91
N THR A 193 7.29 13.49 0.35
CA THR A 193 6.27 14.55 0.43
C THR A 193 4.95 14.15 -0.25
N VAL A 194 5.03 13.43 -1.38
CA VAL A 194 3.87 13.03 -2.20
C VAL A 194 2.82 12.26 -1.38
N ILE A 195 3.25 11.25 -0.63
CA ILE A 195 2.34 10.43 0.18
C ILE A 195 2.10 11.03 1.57
N ASP A 196 3.04 11.82 2.11
CA ASP A 196 2.81 12.59 3.34
C ASP A 196 1.66 13.60 3.18
N ASP A 197 1.64 14.33 2.06
CA ASP A 197 0.57 15.28 1.73
C ASP A 197 -0.74 14.58 1.39
N TYR A 198 -0.70 13.45 0.68
CA TYR A 198 -1.91 12.67 0.40
C TYR A 198 -2.53 12.13 1.71
N ALA A 199 -1.72 11.77 2.70
CA ALA A 199 -2.19 11.42 4.04
C ALA A 199 -2.82 12.63 4.77
N ARG A 200 -2.17 13.81 4.73
CA ARG A 200 -2.73 15.07 5.27
C ARG A 200 -4.05 15.44 4.60
N PHE A 201 -4.19 15.21 3.30
CA PHE A 201 -5.41 15.47 2.53
C PHE A 201 -6.59 14.60 3.01
N TRP A 202 -6.41 13.29 3.17
CA TRP A 202 -7.48 12.40 3.63
C TRP A 202 -7.89 12.64 5.09
N PHE A 203 -6.91 12.75 5.99
CA PHE A 203 -7.16 12.80 7.43
C PHE A 203 -7.29 14.22 7.99
N GLY A 204 -6.75 15.23 7.31
CA GLY A 204 -7.01 16.66 7.57
C GLY A 204 -8.32 17.17 6.98
N GLY A 205 -9.17 16.29 6.42
CA GLY A 205 -10.54 16.62 5.99
C GLY A 205 -10.70 17.20 4.58
N GLY A 206 -9.68 17.08 3.71
CA GLY A 206 -9.77 17.50 2.30
C GLY A 206 -10.50 16.52 1.38
N GLY A 207 -10.51 15.22 1.72
CA GLY A 207 -11.04 14.15 0.87
C GLY A 207 -12.28 13.44 1.41
N PHE A 208 -13.08 12.86 0.50
CA PHE A 208 -14.32 12.13 0.77
C PHE A 208 -14.05 10.71 1.32
N ARG A 209 -13.47 10.64 2.53
CA ARG A 209 -12.87 9.43 3.12
C ARG A 209 -13.82 8.24 3.40
N LYS A 210 -15.14 8.41 3.30
CA LYS A 210 -16.15 7.34 3.47
C LYS A 210 -16.98 7.09 2.20
N GLN A 211 -16.56 7.62 1.05
CA GLN A 211 -17.20 7.31 -0.23
C GLN A 211 -17.00 5.84 -0.61
N TYR A 212 -15.89 5.23 -0.18
CA TYR A 212 -15.58 3.82 -0.35
C TYR A 212 -14.79 3.27 0.86
N THR A 213 -14.73 1.93 1.00
CA THR A 213 -13.88 1.20 1.96
C THR A 213 -12.41 1.63 1.85
N PHE A 214 -11.78 1.98 2.97
CA PHE A 214 -10.45 2.59 3.01
C PHE A 214 -9.58 2.03 4.15
N TRP A 215 -8.39 1.50 3.81
CA TRP A 215 -7.40 0.95 4.76
C TRP A 215 -6.22 1.90 4.99
N GLY A 216 -6.53 3.14 5.39
CA GLY A 216 -5.57 4.22 5.47
C GLY A 216 -4.50 4.02 6.54
N ALA A 217 -4.86 3.60 7.76
CA ALA A 217 -3.90 3.35 8.83
C ALA A 217 -2.96 2.18 8.47
N TYR A 218 -3.50 1.10 7.88
CA TYR A 218 -2.72 -0.05 7.42
C TYR A 218 -1.69 0.36 6.37
N ALA A 219 -2.10 1.08 5.33
CA ALA A 219 -1.18 1.48 4.27
C ALA A 219 -0.11 2.47 4.78
N LEU A 220 -0.48 3.39 5.68
CA LEU A 220 0.45 4.35 6.28
C LEU A 220 1.42 3.72 7.31
N TRP A 221 1.04 2.61 7.95
CA TRP A 221 1.96 1.78 8.74
C TRP A 221 2.89 0.94 7.85
N GLN A 222 2.36 0.30 6.80
CA GLN A 222 3.16 -0.42 5.81
C GLN A 222 4.17 0.47 5.07
N ARG A 223 3.93 1.79 5.05
CA ARG A 223 4.88 2.81 4.57
C ARG A 223 5.88 3.27 5.63
N SER A 224 5.50 3.47 6.89
CA SER A 224 6.46 3.91 7.93
C SER A 224 7.57 2.89 8.20
N LEU A 225 7.32 1.60 7.91
CA LEU A 225 8.33 0.55 7.90
C LEU A 225 9.35 0.65 6.74
N VAL A 226 9.08 1.44 5.69
CA VAL A 226 10.04 1.69 4.59
C VAL A 226 10.86 2.96 4.84
N LEU A 227 10.29 3.96 5.51
CA LEU A 227 10.93 5.27 5.72
C LEU A 227 12.09 5.24 6.75
N ASP A 228 13.02 6.18 6.60
CA ASP A 228 14.12 6.43 7.56
C ASP A 228 13.63 7.04 8.89
N GLU A 229 12.58 7.86 8.86
CA GLU A 229 11.97 8.39 10.09
C GLU A 229 11.34 7.25 10.92
N SER A 230 11.46 7.33 12.26
CA SER A 230 10.80 6.37 13.14
C SER A 230 9.27 6.42 12.93
N PRO A 231 8.53 5.29 13.06
CA PRO A 231 7.07 5.32 12.98
C PRO A 231 6.43 6.27 14.01
N ALA A 232 7.11 6.53 15.13
CA ALA A 232 6.70 7.50 16.17
C ALA A 232 6.92 8.98 15.78
N GLN A 233 7.63 9.25 14.68
CA GLN A 233 8.01 10.60 14.22
C GLN A 233 7.40 10.96 12.85
N GLY A 234 6.91 9.97 12.10
CA GLY A 234 6.43 10.17 10.74
C GLY A 234 5.01 10.74 10.62
N VAL A 235 4.50 10.83 9.39
CA VAL A 235 3.16 11.37 9.13
C VAL A 235 2.07 10.54 9.82
N SER A 236 2.25 9.23 9.90
CA SER A 236 1.33 8.28 10.55
C SER A 236 1.19 8.52 12.06
N ALA A 237 2.27 8.96 12.73
CA ALA A 237 2.23 9.38 14.12
C ALA A 237 1.53 10.74 14.30
N ARG A 238 1.86 11.73 13.45
CA ARG A 238 1.21 13.05 13.48
C ARG A 238 -0.30 13.01 13.20
N LEU A 239 -0.77 11.96 12.51
CA LEU A 239 -2.18 11.75 12.20
C LEU A 239 -2.86 10.71 13.12
N PHE A 240 -2.18 10.20 14.15
CA PHE A 240 -2.66 9.05 14.93
C PHE A 240 -4.08 9.23 15.46
N ASP A 241 -4.39 10.36 16.10
CA ASP A 241 -5.73 10.61 16.65
C ASP A 241 -6.82 10.70 15.57
N ALA A 242 -6.49 11.21 14.37
CA ALA A 242 -7.41 11.27 13.24
C ALA A 242 -7.61 9.89 12.56
N LEU A 243 -6.60 9.01 12.61
CA LEU A 243 -6.72 7.61 12.20
C LEU A 243 -7.61 6.82 13.20
N VAL A 244 -7.45 7.09 14.50
CA VAL A 244 -8.30 6.54 15.58
C VAL A 244 -9.74 7.04 15.47
N GLU A 245 -9.97 8.33 15.23
CA GLU A 245 -11.30 8.90 14.99
C GLU A 245 -11.98 8.23 13.79
N ASN A 246 -11.27 8.13 12.65
CA ASN A 246 -11.76 7.44 11.45
C ASN A 246 -12.17 5.98 11.75
N TYR A 247 -11.33 5.24 12.48
CA TYR A 247 -11.63 3.85 12.87
C TYR A 247 -12.93 3.75 13.70
N HIS A 248 -13.07 4.58 14.74
CA HIS A 248 -14.29 4.60 15.56
C HIS A 248 -15.51 5.05 14.75
N ASP A 249 -15.34 5.98 13.81
CA ASP A 249 -16.41 6.48 12.95
C ASP A 249 -16.95 5.41 11.98
N TRP A 250 -16.07 4.56 11.43
CA TRP A 250 -16.50 3.37 10.68
C TRP A 250 -17.32 2.42 11.56
N ILE A 251 -16.89 2.09 12.78
CA ILE A 251 -17.66 1.23 13.70
C ILE A 251 -19.02 1.85 14.05
N ARG A 252 -19.04 3.15 14.41
CA ARG A 252 -20.24 3.91 14.79
C ARG A 252 -21.36 3.81 13.75
N THR A 253 -21.01 3.62 12.49
CA THR A 253 -21.89 3.75 11.32
C THR A 253 -22.18 2.40 10.65
N HIS A 254 -21.16 1.58 10.44
CA HIS A 254 -21.22 0.34 9.64
C HIS A 254 -21.28 -0.95 10.47
N PHE A 255 -21.07 -0.92 11.80
CA PHE A 255 -21.23 -2.13 12.62
C PHE A 255 -22.69 -2.57 12.70
N ASP A 256 -22.95 -3.84 12.40
CA ASP A 256 -24.25 -4.48 12.61
C ASP A 256 -24.27 -5.24 13.95
N PRO A 257 -25.04 -4.77 14.96
CA PRO A 257 -25.13 -5.44 16.25
C PRO A 257 -25.90 -6.78 16.22
N ARG A 258 -26.61 -7.11 15.13
CA ARG A 258 -27.34 -8.38 14.99
C ARG A 258 -26.37 -9.52 14.70
N GLU A 259 -25.60 -9.37 13.62
CA GLU A 259 -24.64 -10.37 13.14
C GLU A 259 -23.24 -10.21 13.76
N GLN A 260 -23.03 -9.11 14.50
CA GLN A 260 -21.79 -8.75 15.20
C GLN A 260 -20.57 -8.57 14.29
N CYS A 261 -20.81 -8.00 13.09
CA CYS A 261 -19.81 -7.79 12.05
C CYS A 261 -19.99 -6.43 11.37
N MET A 262 -19.01 -6.02 10.57
CA MET A 262 -19.08 -4.78 9.78
C MET A 262 -19.88 -5.04 8.51
N PHE A 263 -20.97 -4.31 8.32
CA PHE A 263 -21.71 -4.26 7.07
C PHE A 263 -20.95 -3.41 6.05
N GLN A 264 -21.00 -3.79 4.77
CA GLN A 264 -20.67 -2.90 3.66
C GLN A 264 -21.52 -3.23 2.41
N SER A 265 -21.82 -2.20 1.60
CA SER A 265 -22.44 -2.42 0.28
C SER A 265 -21.39 -2.71 -0.79
N CYS A 266 -21.69 -3.52 -1.81
CA CYS A 266 -20.67 -3.80 -2.82
C CYS A 266 -20.25 -2.55 -3.60
N HIS A 267 -21.19 -1.61 -3.86
CA HIS A 267 -20.85 -0.29 -4.41
C HIS A 267 -19.90 0.49 -3.49
N ALA A 268 -20.02 0.37 -2.17
CA ALA A 268 -19.14 1.03 -1.21
C ALA A 268 -17.77 0.34 -1.04
N ASP A 269 -17.60 -0.92 -1.42
CA ASP A 269 -16.27 -1.52 -1.62
C ASP A 269 -15.61 -1.10 -2.95
N GLY A 270 -16.31 -0.35 -3.82
CA GLY A 270 -15.90 -0.12 -5.21
C GLY A 270 -16.14 -1.33 -6.12
N GLN A 271 -16.95 -2.29 -5.66
CA GLN A 271 -17.16 -3.62 -6.25
C GLN A 271 -18.57 -3.79 -6.81
N GLU A 272 -19.03 -2.83 -7.60
CA GLU A 272 -20.41 -2.80 -8.10
C GLU A 272 -20.78 -4.03 -8.94
N ASN A 273 -22.03 -4.47 -8.80
CA ASN A 273 -22.53 -5.70 -9.42
C ASN A 273 -21.80 -6.99 -8.96
N SER A 274 -21.19 -6.98 -7.77
CA SER A 274 -20.68 -8.19 -7.08
C SER A 274 -21.78 -9.25 -6.88
N ALA A 275 -21.41 -10.52 -7.08
CA ALA A 275 -22.28 -11.68 -6.87
C ALA A 275 -22.45 -12.07 -5.38
N GLY A 276 -21.54 -11.62 -4.53
CA GLY A 276 -21.60 -11.79 -3.08
C GLY A 276 -22.65 -10.93 -2.38
N LEU A 277 -23.20 -9.92 -3.06
CA LEU A 277 -24.16 -8.92 -2.55
C LEU A 277 -23.65 -8.06 -1.38
N ASP A 278 -24.50 -7.14 -0.92
CA ASP A 278 -24.35 -6.37 0.32
C ASP A 278 -24.36 -7.30 1.55
N GLY A 279 -23.70 -6.89 2.65
CA GLY A 279 -23.74 -7.63 3.91
C GLY A 279 -22.46 -7.48 4.72
N CYS A 280 -22.19 -8.46 5.59
CA CYS A 280 -20.91 -8.54 6.28
C CYS A 280 -19.83 -9.15 5.37
N ARG A 281 -19.28 -8.28 4.50
CA ARG A 281 -18.35 -8.65 3.44
C ARG A 281 -16.92 -8.90 3.99
N PRO A 282 -16.19 -9.93 3.51
CA PRO A 282 -14.80 -10.20 3.92
C PRO A 282 -13.83 -9.03 3.72
N THR A 283 -14.10 -8.13 2.77
CA THR A 283 -13.40 -6.84 2.55
C THR A 283 -13.34 -6.00 3.82
N ILE A 284 -14.44 -5.37 4.21
CA ILE A 284 -14.48 -4.41 5.32
C ILE A 284 -14.08 -5.05 6.65
N ASN A 285 -14.44 -6.33 6.87
CA ASN A 285 -14.09 -7.05 8.09
C ASN A 285 -12.58 -7.37 8.17
N SER A 286 -11.90 -7.59 7.03
CA SER A 286 -10.44 -7.71 7.00
C SER A 286 -9.73 -6.34 7.06
N VAL A 287 -10.33 -5.30 6.48
CA VAL A 287 -9.85 -3.91 6.59
C VAL A 287 -9.84 -3.47 8.06
N MET A 288 -10.91 -3.70 8.82
CA MET A 288 -10.93 -3.32 10.25
C MET A 288 -9.93 -4.12 11.10
N PHE A 289 -9.61 -5.37 10.74
CA PHE A 289 -8.45 -6.06 11.31
C PHE A 289 -7.14 -5.32 10.99
N GLY A 290 -6.93 -4.96 9.72
CA GLY A 290 -5.73 -4.27 9.25
C GLY A 290 -5.52 -2.89 9.87
N GLU A 291 -6.58 -2.08 9.96
CA GLU A 291 -6.55 -0.78 10.63
C GLU A 291 -6.24 -0.95 12.13
N ALA A 292 -6.88 -1.90 12.82
CA ALA A 292 -6.59 -2.17 14.23
C ALA A 292 -5.15 -2.68 14.44
N ALA A 293 -4.63 -3.54 13.56
CA ALA A 293 -3.24 -4.01 13.62
C ALA A 293 -2.24 -2.85 13.45
N ALA A 294 -2.50 -1.93 12.52
CA ALA A 294 -1.68 -0.75 12.32
C ALA A 294 -1.78 0.26 13.47
N LEU A 295 -2.97 0.48 14.01
CA LEU A 295 -3.20 1.38 15.13
C LEU A 295 -2.58 0.85 16.43
N ALA A 296 -2.62 -0.46 16.69
CA ALA A 296 -1.87 -1.07 17.80
C ALA A 296 -0.35 -0.89 17.65
N ALA A 297 0.17 -1.05 16.43
CA ALA A 297 1.60 -0.89 16.16
C ALA A 297 2.06 0.58 16.25
N LEU A 298 1.27 1.53 15.74
CA LEU A 298 1.49 2.97 15.92
C LEU A 298 1.39 3.38 17.39
N ALA A 299 0.39 2.89 18.13
CA ALA A 299 0.26 3.11 19.57
C ALA A 299 1.46 2.56 20.36
N THR A 300 2.02 1.41 19.93
CA THR A 300 3.24 0.84 20.50
C THR A 300 4.45 1.77 20.27
N ALA A 301 4.65 2.24 19.03
CA ALA A 301 5.72 3.19 18.70
C ALA A 301 5.59 4.52 19.47
N LEU A 302 4.35 5.00 19.66
CA LEU A 302 4.00 6.18 20.45
C LEU A 302 3.96 5.93 21.97
N ARG A 303 4.27 4.71 22.44
CA ARG A 303 4.23 4.28 23.85
C ARG A 303 2.86 4.43 24.53
N ASN A 304 1.78 4.53 23.76
CA ASN A 304 0.41 4.62 24.23
C ASN A 304 -0.16 3.22 24.53
N ALA A 305 0.14 2.70 25.73
CA ALA A 305 -0.23 1.35 26.14
C ALA A 305 -1.76 1.09 26.15
N SER A 306 -2.57 2.11 26.46
CA SER A 306 -4.04 2.01 26.51
C SER A 306 -4.63 1.79 25.11
N GLN A 307 -4.28 2.66 24.15
CA GLN A 307 -4.72 2.50 22.75
C GLN A 307 -4.18 1.19 22.15
N ARG A 308 -2.92 0.82 22.46
CA ARG A 308 -2.37 -0.48 22.03
C ARG A 308 -3.26 -1.65 22.47
N GLN A 309 -3.61 -1.73 23.76
CA GLN A 309 -4.44 -2.82 24.27
C GLN A 309 -5.82 -2.85 23.59
N PHE A 310 -6.48 -1.70 23.45
CA PHE A 310 -7.78 -1.60 22.77
C PHE A 310 -7.71 -2.14 21.33
N PHE A 311 -6.71 -1.73 20.56
CA PHE A 311 -6.56 -2.19 19.17
C PHE A 311 -6.07 -3.65 19.04
N GLU A 312 -5.39 -4.20 20.05
CA GLU A 312 -5.12 -5.64 20.14
C GLU A 312 -6.40 -6.46 20.43
N GLU A 313 -7.32 -5.95 21.25
CA GLU A 313 -8.62 -6.58 21.50
C GLU A 313 -9.52 -6.55 20.25
N GLU A 314 -9.51 -5.44 19.51
CA GLU A 314 -10.23 -5.28 18.25
C GLU A 314 -9.67 -6.17 17.13
N GLN A 315 -8.34 -6.34 17.01
CA GLN A 315 -7.75 -7.36 16.12
C GLN A 315 -8.32 -8.75 16.41
N ARG A 316 -8.33 -9.15 17.70
CA ARG A 316 -8.89 -10.43 18.14
C ARG A 316 -10.39 -10.55 17.82
N ARG A 317 -11.15 -9.44 17.86
CA ARG A 317 -12.57 -9.38 17.44
C ARG A 317 -12.73 -9.62 15.94
N TRP A 318 -12.05 -8.89 15.07
CA TRP A 318 -12.24 -9.01 13.62
C TRP A 318 -11.70 -10.33 13.06
N GLN A 319 -10.61 -10.86 13.62
CA GLN A 319 -10.16 -12.23 13.34
C GLN A 319 -11.24 -13.27 13.69
N ARG A 320 -11.93 -13.13 14.84
CA ARG A 320 -13.06 -14.00 15.19
C ARG A 320 -14.26 -13.84 14.25
N VAL A 321 -14.56 -12.65 13.77
CA VAL A 321 -15.64 -12.43 12.76
C VAL A 321 -15.31 -13.20 11.48
N LEU A 322 -14.10 -13.02 10.93
CA LEU A 322 -13.68 -13.73 9.71
C LEU A 322 -13.74 -15.26 9.89
N THR A 323 -13.18 -15.77 10.97
CA THR A 323 -13.01 -17.23 11.20
C THR A 323 -14.26 -17.95 11.70
N SER A 324 -15.18 -17.27 12.39
CA SER A 324 -16.39 -17.90 12.97
C SER A 324 -17.71 -17.48 12.31
N ARG A 325 -17.79 -16.31 11.67
CA ARG A 325 -19.00 -15.86 10.95
C ARG A 325 -18.89 -15.98 9.44
N LEU A 326 -17.74 -15.64 8.85
CA LEU A 326 -17.61 -15.55 7.39
C LEU A 326 -16.98 -16.79 6.73
N TRP A 327 -16.31 -17.66 7.49
CA TRP A 327 -15.75 -18.91 6.96
C TRP A 327 -16.80 -20.00 6.76
N SER A 328 -17.03 -20.41 5.50
CA SER A 328 -17.79 -21.61 5.19
C SER A 328 -16.90 -22.85 5.28
N ARG A 329 -17.19 -23.75 6.24
CA ARG A 329 -16.55 -25.06 6.35
C ARG A 329 -16.81 -25.96 5.13
N GLU A 330 -18.00 -25.82 4.53
CA GLU A 330 -18.44 -26.59 3.35
C GLU A 330 -17.71 -26.10 2.09
N LYS A 331 -17.73 -24.78 1.82
CA LYS A 331 -17.04 -24.19 0.65
C LYS A 331 -15.52 -24.08 0.83
N ARG A 332 -15.00 -24.24 2.06
CA ARG A 332 -13.59 -24.03 2.46
C ARG A 332 -13.09 -22.64 2.05
N PHE A 333 -13.90 -21.62 2.33
CA PHE A 333 -13.74 -20.29 1.78
C PHE A 333 -14.42 -19.22 2.66
N PHE A 334 -13.90 -17.98 2.64
CA PHE A 334 -14.55 -16.85 3.32
C PHE A 334 -15.61 -16.22 2.40
N MET A 335 -16.87 -16.22 2.83
CA MET A 335 -18.03 -15.78 2.07
C MET A 335 -18.56 -14.44 2.61
N ASN A 336 -19.39 -13.73 1.85
CA ASN A 336 -20.25 -12.68 2.44
C ASN A 336 -21.33 -13.33 3.31
N LEU A 337 -21.73 -12.66 4.39
CA LEU A 337 -22.93 -12.99 5.17
C LEU A 337 -24.01 -11.95 4.89
N ALA A 338 -25.17 -12.38 4.41
CA ALA A 338 -26.26 -11.50 4.04
C ALA A 338 -26.89 -10.85 5.29
N THR A 339 -26.98 -9.51 5.30
CA THR A 339 -27.71 -8.72 6.30
C THR A 339 -28.01 -7.33 5.73
N PRO A 340 -29.19 -6.73 5.98
CA PRO A 340 -29.53 -5.42 5.43
C PRO A 340 -28.80 -4.29 6.19
N PRO A 341 -28.57 -3.11 5.57
CA PRO A 341 -27.70 -2.09 6.15
C PRO A 341 -28.14 -1.63 7.56
N PRO A 342 -27.21 -1.39 8.50
CA PRO A 342 -27.55 -1.07 9.88
C PRO A 342 -28.31 0.25 10.01
N LYS A 343 -29.09 0.39 11.09
CA LYS A 343 -29.86 1.62 11.38
C LYS A 343 -28.96 2.85 11.57
N ALA A 344 -27.67 2.67 11.88
CA ALA A 344 -26.70 3.75 12.04
C ALA A 344 -26.28 4.35 10.69
N LEU A 345 -25.82 3.54 9.73
CA LEU A 345 -25.53 3.97 8.35
C LEU A 345 -26.72 4.70 7.70
N HIS A 346 -27.93 4.18 7.90
CA HIS A 346 -29.17 4.84 7.46
C HIS A 346 -29.41 6.23 8.09
N ARG A 347 -28.95 6.48 9.33
CA ARG A 347 -29.01 7.83 9.92
C ARG A 347 -27.97 8.75 9.28
N GLU A 348 -26.75 8.27 9.12
CA GLU A 348 -25.66 9.03 8.50
C GLU A 348 -25.99 9.45 7.06
N ILE A 349 -26.47 8.54 6.22
CA ILE A 349 -26.87 8.87 4.84
C ILE A 349 -27.96 9.96 4.83
N ARG A 350 -28.93 9.92 5.76
CA ARG A 350 -29.95 11.00 5.89
C ARG A 350 -29.36 12.31 6.39
N GLU A 351 -28.34 12.27 7.23
CA GLU A 351 -27.65 13.45 7.76
C GLU A 351 -26.82 14.13 6.65
N PHE A 352 -25.96 13.38 5.95
CA PHE A 352 -25.19 13.89 4.82
C PHE A 352 -26.10 14.39 3.68
N ASN A 353 -27.24 13.72 3.42
CA ASN A 353 -28.25 14.23 2.49
C ASN A 353 -28.82 15.59 2.93
N ARG A 354 -29.21 15.76 4.20
CA ARG A 354 -29.71 17.04 4.74
C ARG A 354 -28.67 18.16 4.65
N LEU A 355 -27.40 17.83 4.89
CA LEU A 355 -26.27 18.76 4.77
C LEU A 355 -25.86 19.04 3.30
N ARG A 356 -26.51 18.42 2.30
CA ARG A 356 -26.12 18.44 0.88
C ARG A 356 -24.73 17.85 0.60
N ARG A 357 -24.20 17.06 1.53
CA ARG A 357 -22.89 16.38 1.51
C ARG A 357 -22.98 14.92 1.04
N ALA A 358 -24.06 14.56 0.34
CA ALA A 358 -24.41 13.19 -0.08
C ALA A 358 -23.33 12.43 -0.86
N ARG A 359 -22.32 13.12 -1.42
CA ARG A 359 -21.20 12.54 -2.18
C ARG A 359 -20.04 12.05 -1.30
N GLU A 360 -20.03 12.40 -0.02
CA GLU A 360 -18.92 12.08 0.90
C GLU A 360 -19.02 10.67 1.51
N VAL A 361 -20.18 10.04 1.35
CA VAL A 361 -20.52 8.68 1.77
C VAL A 361 -21.15 7.94 0.58
N GLN A 362 -20.99 6.62 0.49
CA GLN A 362 -21.76 5.86 -0.49
C GLN A 362 -23.25 5.84 -0.11
N THR A 363 -24.13 6.01 -1.10
CA THR A 363 -25.60 5.98 -0.89
C THR A 363 -26.32 4.87 -1.64
N TYR A 364 -25.62 4.14 -2.52
CA TYR A 364 -26.15 2.97 -3.21
C TYR A 364 -26.06 1.70 -2.35
N PHE A 365 -27.21 1.02 -2.25
CA PHE A 365 -27.39 -0.32 -1.70
C PHE A 365 -27.95 -1.25 -2.78
N GLY A 366 -27.69 -2.54 -2.63
CA GLY A 366 -28.05 -3.57 -3.61
C GLY A 366 -26.91 -3.85 -4.60
N CYS A 367 -26.86 -5.09 -5.08
CA CYS A 367 -25.88 -5.60 -6.03
C CYS A 367 -26.57 -6.49 -7.07
N LEU A 368 -25.87 -6.75 -8.18
CA LEU A 368 -26.38 -7.32 -9.43
C LEU A 368 -27.44 -6.43 -10.10
N ALA A 369 -27.03 -5.63 -11.10
CA ALA A 369 -27.94 -4.93 -11.99
C ALA A 369 -28.60 -5.90 -12.97
N CYS A 370 -29.86 -6.24 -12.72
CA CYS A 370 -30.61 -7.23 -13.49
C CYS A 370 -31.45 -6.56 -14.59
N GLU A 371 -31.73 -7.32 -15.67
CA GLU A 371 -32.53 -6.81 -16.79
C GLU A 371 -33.99 -6.61 -16.39
N ARG A 372 -34.66 -5.62 -16.98
CA ARG A 372 -36.08 -5.32 -16.69
C ARG A 372 -36.93 -6.51 -17.14
N GLY A 373 -37.50 -7.24 -16.18
CA GLY A 373 -38.26 -8.46 -16.41
C GLY A 373 -37.50 -9.76 -16.08
N ARG A 374 -36.25 -9.69 -15.60
CA ARG A 374 -35.52 -10.82 -15.02
C ARG A 374 -35.34 -10.64 -13.52
N THR A 375 -35.50 -11.74 -12.80
CA THR A 375 -35.08 -11.90 -11.40
C THR A 375 -33.55 -11.99 -11.31
N CYS A 376 -32.97 -11.37 -10.28
CA CYS A 376 -31.55 -11.57 -9.97
C CYS A 376 -31.34 -12.96 -9.36
N PRO A 377 -30.21 -13.65 -9.58
CA PRO A 377 -29.87 -14.84 -8.81
C PRO A 377 -29.37 -14.42 -7.41
N PRO A 378 -30.00 -14.86 -6.30
CA PRO A 378 -31.21 -15.68 -6.19
C PRO A 378 -32.47 -14.81 -6.17
N GLU A 379 -33.59 -15.32 -6.68
CA GLU A 379 -34.76 -14.51 -7.07
C GLU A 379 -35.42 -13.70 -5.94
N ARG A 380 -35.14 -14.06 -4.68
CA ARG A 380 -35.70 -13.46 -3.47
C ARG A 380 -34.63 -12.83 -2.56
N GLY A 381 -33.40 -12.70 -3.04
CA GLY A 381 -32.22 -12.40 -2.21
C GLY A 381 -31.77 -13.60 -1.37
N TYR A 382 -30.59 -13.52 -0.76
CA TYR A 382 -30.14 -14.52 0.22
C TYR A 382 -30.77 -14.23 1.59
N PRO A 383 -31.12 -15.25 2.40
CA PRO A 383 -31.75 -15.01 3.69
C PRO A 383 -30.84 -14.29 4.70
N ASN A 384 -31.48 -13.45 5.52
CA ASN A 384 -31.01 -12.89 6.79
C ASN A 384 -30.04 -13.82 7.56
N GLY A 385 -28.78 -13.44 7.82
CA GLY A 385 -27.88 -14.19 8.71
C GLY A 385 -27.25 -15.45 8.09
N GLN A 386 -27.38 -15.65 6.77
CA GLN A 386 -26.80 -16.80 6.06
C GLN A 386 -25.60 -16.40 5.18
N LEU A 387 -24.71 -17.37 4.95
CA LEU A 387 -23.60 -17.20 4.00
C LEU A 387 -24.09 -17.24 2.56
N VAL A 388 -23.61 -16.28 1.78
CA VAL A 388 -23.86 -16.15 0.35
C VAL A 388 -23.04 -17.22 -0.41
N PRO A 389 -23.66 -18.14 -1.19
CA PRO A 389 -22.97 -19.31 -1.76
C PRO A 389 -21.87 -19.06 -2.81
N PRO A 390 -21.95 -18.05 -3.70
CA PRO A 390 -20.86 -17.74 -4.63
C PRO A 390 -19.57 -17.31 -3.94
N ARG A 391 -18.46 -17.99 -4.23
CA ARG A 391 -17.12 -17.52 -3.85
C ARG A 391 -16.71 -16.31 -4.71
N GLU A 392 -16.21 -15.27 -4.05
CA GLU A 392 -15.60 -14.11 -4.70
C GLU A 392 -14.12 -14.03 -4.34
N LEU A 393 -13.28 -13.57 -5.27
CA LEU A 393 -11.82 -13.49 -5.10
C LEU A 393 -11.43 -12.68 -3.87
N MET A 394 -12.24 -11.66 -3.55
CA MET A 394 -12.13 -10.81 -2.36
C MET A 394 -12.12 -11.58 -1.02
N GLY A 395 -12.72 -12.78 -0.96
CA GLY A 395 -12.69 -13.67 0.21
C GLY A 395 -11.43 -14.52 0.32
N LEU A 396 -10.72 -14.75 -0.79
CA LEU A 396 -9.37 -15.32 -0.80
C LEU A 396 -8.33 -14.25 -0.49
N SER A 397 -8.47 -13.05 -1.06
CA SER A 397 -7.45 -12.00 -0.95
C SER A 397 -7.52 -11.25 0.38
N SER A 398 -8.68 -10.70 0.76
CA SER A 398 -8.76 -9.69 1.83
C SER A 398 -8.27 -10.21 3.21
N PRO A 399 -8.66 -11.41 3.68
CA PRO A 399 -8.22 -11.91 4.98
C PRO A 399 -6.70 -12.09 5.06
N TRP A 400 -6.07 -12.50 3.96
CA TRP A 400 -4.64 -12.72 3.87
C TRP A 400 -3.86 -11.43 3.56
N TYR A 401 -4.43 -10.49 2.80
CA TYR A 401 -3.88 -9.15 2.54
C TYR A 401 -3.60 -8.38 3.84
N PHE A 402 -4.49 -8.48 4.83
CA PHE A 402 -4.31 -7.84 6.14
C PHE A 402 -3.65 -8.76 7.19
N SER A 403 -3.28 -10.00 6.82
CA SER A 403 -2.80 -11.04 7.75
C SER A 403 -3.75 -11.30 8.92
N ALA A 404 -5.06 -11.23 8.66
CA ALA A 404 -6.14 -11.38 9.63
C ALA A 404 -6.41 -12.86 10.01
N VAL A 405 -5.84 -13.80 9.27
CA VAL A 405 -5.97 -15.24 9.51
C VAL A 405 -5.06 -15.69 10.66
N PRO A 406 -5.50 -16.62 11.54
CA PRO A 406 -4.66 -17.21 12.60
C PRO A 406 -3.34 -17.79 12.08
N ARG A 407 -2.27 -17.59 12.86
CA ARG A 407 -0.87 -17.84 12.48
C ARG A 407 -0.35 -19.23 12.88
N ASP A 408 -1.13 -19.98 13.65
CA ASP A 408 -0.83 -21.35 14.03
C ASP A 408 -0.90 -22.32 12.82
N PRO A 409 -0.22 -23.47 12.86
CA PRO A 409 -0.13 -24.37 11.71
C PRO A 409 -1.45 -25.03 11.28
N GLU A 410 -2.44 -25.16 12.16
CA GLU A 410 -3.73 -25.80 11.87
C GLU A 410 -4.71 -24.80 11.25
N GLY A 411 -4.89 -23.64 11.89
CA GLY A 411 -5.70 -22.53 11.42
C GLY A 411 -5.21 -22.04 10.07
N SER A 412 -3.94 -21.65 9.96
CA SER A 412 -3.38 -21.15 8.70
C SER A 412 -3.61 -22.12 7.54
N ARG A 413 -3.33 -23.42 7.74
CA ARG A 413 -3.57 -24.50 6.75
C ARG A 413 -5.05 -24.66 6.41
N THR A 414 -5.94 -24.62 7.41
CA THR A 414 -7.39 -24.73 7.22
C THR A 414 -7.92 -23.62 6.31
N TYR A 415 -7.50 -22.37 6.58
CA TYR A 415 -7.95 -21.20 5.83
C TYR A 415 -7.22 -21.03 4.49
N ALA A 416 -6.00 -21.56 4.34
CA ALA A 416 -5.22 -21.50 3.10
C ALA A 416 -5.84 -22.34 1.97
N ARG A 417 -6.74 -23.29 2.30
CA ARG A 417 -7.55 -24.02 1.31
C ARG A 417 -8.36 -23.12 0.37
N ALA A 418 -8.60 -21.86 0.73
CA ALA A 418 -9.20 -20.89 -0.19
C ALA A 418 -8.39 -20.74 -1.51
N PHE A 419 -7.06 -20.87 -1.44
CA PHE A 419 -6.18 -20.77 -2.62
C PHE A 419 -6.29 -21.95 -3.59
N GLU A 420 -6.89 -23.09 -3.20
CA GLU A 420 -7.27 -24.18 -4.11
C GLU A 420 -8.16 -23.69 -5.28
N GLN A 421 -8.79 -22.52 -5.14
CA GLN A 421 -9.67 -21.91 -6.14
C GLN A 421 -9.00 -20.85 -7.04
N LEU A 422 -7.78 -20.39 -6.73
CA LEU A 422 -7.13 -19.27 -7.42
C LEU A 422 -6.86 -19.55 -8.91
N HIS A 423 -6.45 -20.78 -9.22
CA HIS A 423 -6.09 -21.22 -10.56
C HIS A 423 -7.01 -22.33 -11.10
N HIS A 424 -8.03 -22.74 -10.34
CA HIS A 424 -9.04 -23.68 -10.80
C HIS A 424 -9.89 -23.06 -11.92
N PRO A 425 -10.10 -23.72 -13.08
CA PRO A 425 -10.81 -23.13 -14.23
C PRO A 425 -12.27 -22.77 -13.93
N ASP A 426 -12.97 -23.62 -13.18
CA ASP A 426 -14.34 -23.34 -12.67
C ASP A 426 -14.36 -22.43 -11.42
N GLY A 427 -13.19 -22.17 -10.85
CA GLY A 427 -12.96 -21.20 -9.77
C GLY A 427 -12.63 -19.84 -10.37
N PHE A 428 -11.53 -19.24 -9.92
CA PHE A 428 -11.08 -17.93 -10.41
C PHE A 428 -10.14 -18.01 -11.62
N GLY A 429 -9.52 -19.16 -11.90
CA GLY A 429 -8.41 -19.26 -12.85
C GLY A 429 -8.79 -19.03 -14.31
N ALA A 430 -8.32 -17.94 -14.90
CA ALA A 430 -8.49 -17.62 -16.32
C ALA A 430 -7.17 -17.24 -17.00
N LYS A 431 -7.20 -17.11 -18.34
CA LYS A 431 -6.02 -16.85 -19.17
C LYS A 431 -5.34 -15.51 -18.85
N TRP A 432 -6.10 -14.49 -18.50
CA TRP A 432 -5.62 -13.12 -18.31
C TRP A 432 -5.59 -12.65 -16.85
N GLY A 433 -5.97 -13.51 -15.90
CA GLY A 433 -5.92 -13.22 -14.47
C GLY A 433 -7.02 -13.95 -13.69
N PRO A 434 -7.12 -13.70 -12.38
CA PRO A 434 -8.17 -14.28 -11.56
C PRO A 434 -9.49 -13.52 -11.73
N ARG A 435 -10.58 -14.25 -12.03
CA ARG A 435 -11.96 -13.74 -12.03
C ARG A 435 -12.34 -13.22 -10.65
N THR A 436 -13.16 -12.17 -10.60
CA THR A 436 -13.72 -11.64 -9.33
C THR A 436 -14.74 -12.56 -8.66
N THR A 437 -15.40 -13.44 -9.42
CA THR A 437 -16.34 -14.47 -8.92
C THR A 437 -15.98 -15.83 -9.52
N GLU A 438 -16.22 -16.92 -8.79
CA GLU A 438 -16.01 -18.27 -9.32
C GLU A 438 -16.89 -18.54 -10.55
N ARG A 439 -16.29 -19.08 -11.62
CA ARG A 439 -16.98 -19.33 -12.91
C ARG A 439 -18.19 -20.26 -12.77
N ARG A 440 -18.18 -21.17 -11.79
CA ARG A 440 -19.27 -22.11 -11.49
C ARG A 440 -20.50 -21.49 -10.79
N ALA A 441 -20.46 -20.23 -10.38
CA ALA A 441 -21.59 -19.59 -9.73
C ALA A 441 -22.69 -19.20 -10.74
N CYS A 442 -23.96 -19.40 -10.40
CA CYS A 442 -25.10 -18.98 -11.24
C CYS A 442 -25.20 -17.46 -11.48
N ALA A 443 -24.53 -16.66 -10.65
CA ALA A 443 -24.42 -15.21 -10.79
C ALA A 443 -23.22 -14.75 -11.64
N TYR A 444 -22.34 -15.66 -12.06
CA TYR A 444 -21.14 -15.34 -12.85
C TYR A 444 -21.53 -14.67 -14.18
N ASN A 445 -21.02 -13.45 -14.40
CA ASN A 445 -21.32 -12.60 -15.57
C ASN A 445 -22.82 -12.35 -15.85
N PHE A 446 -23.70 -12.54 -14.85
CA PHE A 446 -25.15 -12.36 -14.97
C PHE A 446 -25.54 -10.90 -15.23
N SER A 447 -25.11 -9.98 -14.36
CA SER A 447 -25.07 -8.55 -14.67
C SER A 447 -23.94 -8.30 -15.64
N ASN A 448 -24.25 -7.83 -16.85
CA ASN A 448 -23.26 -7.35 -17.82
C ASN A 448 -23.63 -6.00 -18.47
N ARG A 449 -24.83 -5.47 -18.17
CA ARG A 449 -25.40 -4.24 -18.75
C ARG A 449 -24.79 -2.96 -18.18
N ALA A 450 -24.41 -2.96 -16.89
CA ALA A 450 -23.59 -1.89 -16.33
C ALA A 450 -22.22 -1.87 -17.05
N GLN A 451 -21.53 -0.74 -17.04
CA GLN A 451 -20.20 -0.64 -17.65
C GLN A 451 -19.22 -1.55 -16.90
N CYS A 452 -18.99 -1.23 -15.63
CA CYS A 452 -18.18 -1.99 -14.69
C CYS A 452 -19.02 -3.11 -14.02
N ASN A 453 -18.48 -4.31 -13.89
CA ASN A 453 -19.15 -5.39 -13.14
C ASN A 453 -18.12 -6.24 -12.37
N TRP A 454 -18.47 -6.66 -11.15
CA TRP A 454 -17.60 -7.42 -10.25
C TRP A 454 -18.04 -8.86 -10.00
N ASN A 455 -18.95 -9.38 -10.84
CA ASN A 455 -19.44 -10.76 -10.81
C ASN A 455 -18.68 -11.71 -11.74
N GLY A 456 -17.40 -11.47 -12.07
CA GLY A 456 -16.67 -12.33 -13.01
C GLY A 456 -15.45 -11.75 -13.72
N PRO A 457 -15.43 -10.47 -14.16
CA PRO A 457 -14.26 -9.88 -14.81
C PRO A 457 -12.97 -9.95 -13.99
N VAL A 458 -11.82 -9.86 -14.66
CA VAL A 458 -10.51 -9.68 -14.01
C VAL A 458 -10.36 -8.19 -13.70
N TRP A 459 -10.23 -7.86 -12.42
CA TRP A 459 -9.99 -6.48 -11.96
C TRP A 459 -8.54 -6.32 -11.48
N PRO A 460 -7.78 -5.31 -11.98
CA PRO A 460 -6.44 -5.01 -11.50
C PRO A 460 -6.37 -4.80 -9.98
N PHE A 461 -7.36 -4.14 -9.40
CA PHE A 461 -7.52 -3.91 -7.96
C PHE A 461 -7.46 -5.22 -7.14
N GLU A 462 -8.34 -6.17 -7.42
CA GLU A 462 -8.43 -7.41 -6.66
C GLU A 462 -7.31 -8.40 -7.03
N THR A 463 -6.77 -8.32 -8.26
CA THR A 463 -5.55 -9.03 -8.65
C THR A 463 -4.35 -8.54 -7.82
N SER A 464 -4.26 -7.23 -7.56
CA SER A 464 -3.24 -6.65 -6.67
C SER A 464 -3.38 -7.20 -5.26
N LYS A 465 -4.60 -7.20 -4.72
CA LYS A 465 -4.89 -7.72 -3.38
C LYS A 465 -4.58 -9.22 -3.27
N ALA A 466 -4.89 -10.02 -4.29
CA ALA A 466 -4.55 -11.44 -4.35
C ALA A 466 -3.02 -11.67 -4.43
N GLY A 467 -2.28 -10.80 -5.11
CA GLY A 467 -0.82 -10.78 -5.10
C GLY A 467 -0.26 -10.55 -3.69
N THR A 468 -0.64 -9.46 -3.02
CA THR A 468 -0.20 -9.17 -1.64
C THR A 468 -0.66 -10.22 -0.63
N ALA A 469 -1.81 -10.86 -0.86
CA ALA A 469 -2.29 -11.99 -0.07
C ALA A 469 -1.35 -13.20 -0.14
N LEU A 470 -0.87 -13.58 -1.34
CA LEU A 470 0.15 -14.61 -1.52
C LEU A 470 1.49 -14.20 -0.89
N ILE A 471 1.93 -12.95 -1.05
CA ILE A 471 3.15 -12.43 -0.43
C ILE A 471 3.08 -12.57 1.11
N ASN A 472 1.93 -12.25 1.71
CA ASN A 472 1.71 -12.44 3.13
C ASN A 472 1.67 -13.92 3.54
N LEU A 473 0.92 -14.76 2.81
CA LEU A 473 0.85 -16.21 3.06
C LEU A 473 2.26 -16.84 3.09
N LEU A 474 3.05 -16.59 2.06
CA LEU A 474 4.31 -17.30 1.81
C LEU A 474 5.50 -16.80 2.65
N GLN A 475 5.44 -15.57 3.18
CA GLN A 475 6.53 -14.97 3.98
C GLN A 475 6.16 -14.73 5.45
N LEU A 476 4.89 -14.86 5.86
CA LEU A 476 4.46 -14.55 7.23
C LEU A 476 3.85 -15.74 7.99
N TYR A 477 3.57 -16.85 7.32
CA TYR A 477 2.91 -18.03 7.92
C TYR A 477 3.81 -19.28 7.77
N PRO A 478 3.53 -20.37 8.51
CA PRO A 478 4.14 -21.68 8.25
C PRO A 478 3.92 -22.12 6.79
N GLU A 479 4.76 -22.99 6.27
CA GLU A 479 4.66 -23.48 4.89
C GLU A 479 3.30 -24.15 4.60
N GLN A 480 2.75 -23.88 3.40
CA GLN A 480 1.37 -24.17 3.05
C GLN A 480 1.27 -25.18 1.90
N PRO A 481 0.51 -26.28 2.04
CA PRO A 481 0.30 -27.25 0.95
C PRO A 481 -0.76 -26.78 -0.08
N HIS A 482 -1.30 -25.57 0.06
CA HIS A 482 -2.43 -25.05 -0.74
C HIS A 482 -2.05 -23.87 -1.66
N ALA A 483 -0.85 -23.30 -1.51
CA ALA A 483 -0.24 -22.35 -2.44
C ALA A 483 1.26 -22.22 -2.15
N GLY A 484 2.07 -21.97 -3.19
CA GLY A 484 3.52 -21.77 -3.14
C GLY A 484 4.00 -20.61 -4.02
N ARG A 485 5.33 -20.44 -4.13
CA ARG A 485 5.96 -19.41 -4.99
C ARG A 485 5.46 -19.46 -6.44
N GLY A 486 5.15 -20.65 -6.95
CA GLY A 486 4.65 -20.84 -8.33
C GLY A 486 3.28 -20.21 -8.60
N ASP A 487 2.43 -20.05 -7.58
CA ASP A 487 1.14 -19.39 -7.73
C ASP A 487 1.31 -17.86 -7.74
N PHE A 488 2.26 -17.35 -6.96
CA PHE A 488 2.66 -15.94 -7.00
C PHE A 488 3.32 -15.57 -8.33
N ASP A 489 4.29 -16.37 -8.80
CA ASP A 489 4.96 -16.19 -10.11
C ASP A 489 3.94 -16.21 -11.26
N ARG A 490 3.02 -17.18 -11.25
CA ARG A 490 1.93 -17.29 -12.22
C ARG A 490 1.02 -16.07 -12.20
N LEU A 491 0.61 -15.60 -11.01
CA LEU A 491 -0.26 -14.42 -10.86
C LEU A 491 0.45 -13.15 -11.35
N LEU A 492 1.65 -12.85 -10.84
CA LEU A 492 2.40 -11.64 -11.17
C LEU A 492 2.68 -11.54 -12.67
N ARG A 493 3.15 -12.62 -13.29
CA ARG A 493 3.50 -12.63 -14.71
C ARG A 493 2.27 -12.62 -15.62
N THR A 494 1.15 -13.17 -15.17
CA THR A 494 -0.13 -13.07 -15.92
C THR A 494 -0.69 -11.66 -15.84
N TYR A 495 -0.59 -11.02 -14.67
CA TYR A 495 -0.97 -9.62 -14.49
C TYR A 495 -0.03 -8.66 -15.24
N ALA A 496 1.26 -8.99 -15.39
CA ALA A 496 2.16 -8.27 -16.30
C ALA A 496 1.73 -8.39 -17.77
N ARG A 497 1.47 -9.63 -18.25
CA ARG A 497 0.91 -9.88 -19.59
C ARG A 497 -0.42 -9.16 -19.83
N ALA A 498 -1.25 -9.00 -18.81
CA ALA A 498 -2.48 -8.23 -18.89
C ALA A 498 -2.25 -6.72 -19.15
N HIS A 499 -1.04 -6.18 -18.92
CA HIS A 499 -0.66 -4.83 -19.34
C HIS A 499 0.00 -4.81 -20.72
N THR A 500 0.86 -5.79 -21.04
CA THR A 500 1.75 -5.78 -22.22
C THR A 500 1.22 -6.50 -23.45
N ARG A 501 0.22 -7.39 -23.30
CA ARG A 501 -0.28 -8.26 -24.39
C ARG A 501 -1.80 -8.29 -24.55
N SER A 502 -2.56 -7.62 -23.69
CA SER A 502 -4.02 -7.49 -23.79
C SER A 502 -4.42 -6.50 -24.90
N HIS A 503 -5.73 -6.42 -25.20
CA HIS A 503 -6.26 -5.53 -26.22
C HIS A 503 -7.14 -4.43 -25.62
N ALA A 504 -6.75 -3.16 -25.85
CA ALA A 504 -7.54 -1.98 -25.56
C ALA A 504 -7.85 -1.22 -26.86
N GLU A 505 -9.12 -0.94 -27.12
CA GLU A 505 -9.57 -0.25 -28.32
C GLU A 505 -8.92 1.14 -28.46
N GLY A 506 -8.01 1.28 -29.42
CA GLY A 506 -7.30 2.53 -29.69
C GLY A 506 -6.11 2.84 -28.77
N LEU A 507 -5.62 1.87 -27.98
CA LEU A 507 -4.34 1.98 -27.27
C LEU A 507 -3.37 0.89 -27.70
N LEU A 508 -2.09 1.24 -27.79
CA LEU A 508 -1.00 0.26 -27.88
C LEU A 508 -0.60 -0.20 -26.46
N PRO A 509 -0.07 -1.43 -26.29
CA PRO A 509 0.58 -1.83 -25.04
C PRO A 509 1.91 -1.08 -24.81
N PRO A 510 2.36 -0.94 -23.54
CA PRO A 510 1.64 -1.32 -22.32
C PRO A 510 0.52 -0.33 -21.96
N HIS A 511 -0.59 -0.86 -21.48
CA HIS A 511 -1.73 -0.07 -20.99
C HIS A 511 -2.36 -0.72 -19.76
N VAL A 512 -3.27 0.00 -19.09
CA VAL A 512 -4.17 -0.52 -18.06
C VAL A 512 -5.47 0.29 -18.12
N ASP A 513 -6.59 -0.39 -17.97
CA ASP A 513 -7.96 0.16 -18.01
C ASP A 513 -8.76 -0.42 -16.83
N GLU A 514 -10.09 -0.28 -16.81
CA GLU A 514 -10.94 -0.60 -15.65
C GLU A 514 -11.06 -2.11 -15.37
N ASP A 515 -11.68 -2.88 -16.28
CA ASP A 515 -11.92 -4.32 -16.12
C ASP A 515 -11.61 -5.12 -17.39
N LEU A 516 -11.07 -6.33 -17.22
CA LEU A 516 -10.54 -7.16 -18.31
C LEU A 516 -11.33 -8.47 -18.48
N HIS A 517 -11.61 -8.87 -19.72
CA HIS A 517 -12.30 -10.12 -20.01
C HIS A 517 -11.38 -11.32 -19.72
N PRO A 518 -11.77 -12.23 -18.80
CA PRO A 518 -10.87 -13.24 -18.22
C PRO A 518 -10.19 -14.17 -19.23
N ASP A 519 -10.88 -14.49 -20.33
CA ASP A 519 -10.44 -15.50 -21.29
C ASP A 519 -9.97 -14.88 -22.61
N ASP A 520 -10.65 -13.85 -23.12
CA ASP A 520 -10.26 -13.20 -24.40
C ASP A 520 -9.19 -12.12 -24.24
N GLY A 521 -9.19 -11.38 -23.12
CA GLY A 521 -8.18 -10.35 -22.84
C GLY A 521 -8.40 -9.00 -23.50
N TYR A 522 -9.66 -8.62 -23.72
CA TYR A 522 -10.05 -7.25 -24.04
C TYR A 522 -10.56 -6.52 -22.80
N TRP A 523 -10.38 -5.20 -22.71
CA TRP A 523 -10.91 -4.41 -21.59
C TRP A 523 -12.42 -4.15 -21.79
N ILE A 524 -13.25 -4.61 -20.86
CA ILE A 524 -14.72 -4.71 -21.00
C ILE A 524 -15.37 -3.32 -21.01
N THR A 525 -15.09 -2.50 -19.99
CA THR A 525 -15.63 -1.13 -19.90
C THR A 525 -15.19 -0.29 -21.08
N ARG A 526 -13.91 -0.41 -21.49
CA ARG A 526 -13.40 0.23 -22.71
C ARG A 526 -14.14 -0.22 -23.97
N ARG A 527 -14.28 -1.52 -24.19
CA ARG A 527 -14.98 -2.10 -25.35
C ARG A 527 -16.42 -1.61 -25.44
N LYS A 528 -17.13 -1.54 -24.31
CA LYS A 528 -18.47 -0.94 -24.19
C LYS A 528 -18.47 0.54 -24.55
N LEU A 529 -17.55 1.33 -23.98
CA LEU A 529 -17.39 2.77 -24.26
C LEU A 529 -16.93 3.06 -25.69
N HIS A 530 -16.33 2.09 -26.38
CA HIS A 530 -15.97 2.18 -27.79
C HIS A 530 -17.05 1.66 -28.75
N GLY A 531 -18.17 1.14 -28.23
CA GLY A 531 -19.30 0.65 -29.02
C GLY A 531 -19.00 -0.63 -29.82
N VAL A 532 -18.06 -1.46 -29.35
CA VAL A 532 -17.55 -2.64 -30.06
C VAL A 532 -18.24 -3.91 -29.56
N HIS A 533 -18.49 -4.85 -30.48
CA HIS A 533 -19.16 -6.13 -30.23
C HIS A 533 -18.53 -6.89 -29.03
N PRO A 534 -19.30 -7.43 -28.07
CA PRO A 534 -20.75 -7.67 -28.12
C PRO A 534 -21.66 -6.51 -27.73
N TRP A 535 -21.13 -5.29 -27.55
CA TRP A 535 -21.94 -4.11 -27.17
C TRP A 535 -21.90 -2.99 -28.23
N PRO A 536 -22.51 -3.20 -29.41
CA PRO A 536 -22.79 -2.08 -30.32
C PRO A 536 -23.78 -1.11 -29.67
N ASN A 537 -23.63 0.20 -29.95
CA ASN A 537 -24.60 1.25 -29.60
C ASN A 537 -24.97 1.33 -28.10
N THR A 538 -23.97 1.48 -27.21
CA THR A 538 -24.08 1.54 -25.74
C THR A 538 -24.75 2.81 -25.16
N GLY A 539 -25.92 3.21 -25.70
CA GLY A 539 -26.79 4.21 -25.08
C GLY A 539 -26.22 5.63 -25.03
N GLY A 540 -25.47 6.05 -26.05
CA GLY A 540 -24.91 7.40 -26.18
C GLY A 540 -23.51 7.59 -25.59
N LEU A 541 -23.15 6.82 -24.56
CA LEU A 541 -21.79 6.84 -23.97
C LEU A 541 -20.73 6.17 -24.88
N GLY A 542 -21.18 5.39 -25.88
CA GLY A 542 -20.33 4.88 -26.97
C GLY A 542 -19.90 5.93 -28.02
N SER A 543 -20.38 7.18 -27.92
CA SER A 543 -20.20 8.20 -28.94
C SER A 543 -18.76 8.73 -29.00
N PRO A 544 -18.20 9.05 -30.19
CA PRO A 544 -16.99 9.87 -30.31
C PRO A 544 -17.06 11.23 -29.62
N LYS A 545 -18.27 11.70 -29.25
CA LYS A 545 -18.49 12.94 -28.50
C LYS A 545 -18.60 12.75 -26.98
N ASP A 546 -18.62 11.53 -26.46
CA ASP A 546 -18.61 11.31 -25.00
C ASP A 546 -17.23 11.63 -24.42
N ARG A 547 -17.22 12.47 -23.39
CA ARG A 547 -16.02 12.86 -22.64
C ARG A 547 -15.50 11.71 -21.76
N LEU A 548 -16.38 10.78 -21.38
CA LEU A 548 -16.06 9.60 -20.55
C LEU A 548 -15.60 8.38 -21.35
N ARG A 549 -15.72 8.37 -22.68
CA ARG A 549 -15.32 7.24 -23.55
C ARG A 549 -13.90 6.70 -23.25
N ASN A 550 -12.98 7.63 -23.04
CA ASN A 550 -11.56 7.41 -22.78
C ASN A 550 -11.22 7.61 -21.29
N ARG A 551 -12.15 7.33 -20.36
CA ARG A 551 -11.91 7.56 -18.93
C ARG A 551 -10.82 6.64 -18.37
N GLY A 552 -10.87 5.36 -18.72
CA GLY A 552 -9.91 4.33 -18.31
C GLY A 552 -8.53 4.42 -18.96
N ASP A 553 -8.26 5.41 -19.82
CA ASP A 553 -6.91 5.67 -20.35
C ASP A 553 -5.92 5.86 -19.18
N HIS A 554 -5.04 4.88 -18.98
CA HIS A 554 -4.11 4.80 -17.83
C HIS A 554 -4.85 4.75 -16.47
N TYR A 555 -5.72 3.76 -16.24
CA TYR A 555 -6.49 3.68 -14.98
C TYR A 555 -5.64 3.30 -13.74
N PHE A 556 -5.50 4.20 -12.76
CA PHE A 556 -4.74 3.94 -11.54
C PHE A 556 -5.68 3.53 -10.39
N HIS A 557 -6.02 2.23 -10.37
CA HIS A 557 -6.90 1.64 -9.35
C HIS A 557 -6.33 0.31 -8.81
N SER A 558 -5.01 0.24 -8.63
CA SER A 558 -4.29 -1.02 -8.37
C SER A 558 -2.83 -0.80 -7.95
N SER A 559 -2.14 -1.83 -7.47
CA SER A 559 -0.67 -1.85 -7.26
C SER A 559 0.00 -2.97 -8.09
N PHE A 560 1.26 -2.80 -8.47
CA PHE A 560 2.07 -3.78 -9.20
C PHE A 560 3.54 -3.70 -8.81
N ASN A 561 4.10 -2.49 -8.74
CA ASN A 561 5.49 -2.29 -8.33
C ASN A 561 5.71 -2.68 -6.86
N ASP A 562 4.69 -2.55 -6.02
CA ASP A 562 4.69 -3.12 -4.66
C ASP A 562 4.78 -4.67 -4.65
N LEU A 563 4.15 -5.35 -5.62
CA LEU A 563 4.26 -6.82 -5.76
C LEU A 563 5.65 -7.25 -6.23
N VAL A 564 6.25 -6.48 -7.16
CA VAL A 564 7.62 -6.72 -7.60
C VAL A 564 8.60 -6.53 -6.43
N LEU A 565 8.51 -5.43 -5.69
CA LEU A 565 9.48 -5.12 -4.64
C LEU A 565 9.30 -5.95 -3.36
N SER A 566 8.07 -6.19 -2.89
CA SER A 566 7.83 -6.98 -1.67
C SER A 566 7.67 -8.49 -1.90
N GLY A 567 7.33 -8.92 -3.11
CA GLY A 567 7.11 -10.31 -3.48
C GLY A 567 8.24 -10.90 -4.31
N LEU A 568 8.43 -10.44 -5.55
CA LEU A 568 9.44 -10.98 -6.48
C LEU A 568 10.86 -10.77 -5.92
N VAL A 569 11.21 -9.53 -5.55
CA VAL A 569 12.48 -9.18 -4.88
C VAL A 569 12.45 -9.55 -3.40
N GLY A 570 11.25 -9.64 -2.81
CA GLY A 570 11.05 -10.21 -1.48
C GLY A 570 11.32 -9.29 -0.29
N LEU A 571 11.28 -7.96 -0.47
CA LEU A 571 11.62 -6.99 0.58
C LEU A 571 10.52 -6.88 1.65
N ARG A 572 10.87 -7.22 2.90
CA ARG A 572 9.97 -7.23 4.06
C ARG A 572 10.57 -6.50 5.25
N PRO A 573 10.48 -5.15 5.26
CA PRO A 573 10.98 -4.35 6.38
C PRO A 573 10.18 -4.62 7.66
N ARG A 574 10.88 -4.82 8.77
CA ARG A 574 10.35 -4.81 10.14
C ARG A 574 10.92 -3.59 10.86
N ASP A 575 10.59 -3.41 12.15
CA ASP A 575 11.10 -2.27 12.92
C ASP A 575 12.60 -2.38 13.25
N GLN A 576 13.09 -3.61 13.48
CA GLN A 576 14.47 -3.92 13.93
C GLN A 576 15.37 -4.57 12.87
N TYR A 577 14.79 -5.15 11.80
CA TYR A 577 15.53 -5.80 10.72
C TYR A 577 14.74 -5.74 9.41
N LEU A 578 15.43 -5.89 8.28
CA LEU A 578 14.85 -6.18 6.98
C LEU A 578 15.03 -7.67 6.68
N GLU A 579 13.99 -8.28 6.14
CA GLU A 579 14.03 -9.62 5.58
C GLU A 579 13.93 -9.53 4.05
N ILE A 580 14.78 -10.29 3.35
CA ILE A 580 14.79 -10.44 1.90
C ILE A 580 14.48 -11.92 1.63
N TYR A 581 13.28 -12.21 1.16
CA TYR A 581 12.83 -13.57 0.84
C TYR A 581 12.08 -13.57 -0.51
N PRO A 582 12.82 -13.73 -1.63
CA PRO A 582 12.27 -13.65 -2.99
C PRO A 582 11.25 -14.77 -3.27
N LEU A 583 10.08 -14.42 -3.81
CA LEU A 583 9.01 -15.39 -4.14
C LEU A 583 8.97 -15.76 -5.63
N THR A 584 10.11 -15.66 -6.32
CA THR A 584 10.20 -15.77 -7.79
C THR A 584 10.51 -17.20 -8.29
N LEU A 585 10.09 -17.50 -9.52
CA LEU A 585 10.63 -18.60 -10.33
C LEU A 585 11.33 -18.09 -11.61
N ILE A 586 11.59 -16.78 -11.69
CA ILE A 586 12.36 -16.14 -12.77
C ILE A 586 13.85 -16.34 -12.48
N SER A 587 14.61 -16.84 -13.47
CA SER A 587 16.00 -17.28 -13.30
C SER A 587 16.96 -16.17 -12.88
N TRP A 588 16.69 -14.91 -13.24
CA TRP A 588 17.45 -13.76 -12.72
C TRP A 588 16.61 -12.49 -12.56
N PHE A 589 17.00 -11.64 -11.61
CA PHE A 589 16.54 -10.27 -11.46
C PHE A 589 17.62 -9.36 -10.86
N CYS A 590 17.51 -8.06 -11.10
CA CYS A 590 18.30 -7.03 -10.42
C CYS A 590 17.39 -5.88 -10.02
N ALA A 591 17.44 -5.49 -8.74
CA ALA A 591 16.77 -4.34 -8.16
C ALA A 591 17.82 -3.42 -7.52
N THR A 592 17.87 -2.15 -7.90
CA THR A 592 18.88 -1.19 -7.38
C THR A 592 18.27 0.13 -6.97
N GLY A 593 18.92 0.80 -6.02
CA GLY A 593 18.46 2.08 -5.47
C GLY A 593 17.28 1.94 -4.51
N VAL A 594 16.95 0.75 -4.01
CA VAL A 594 15.74 0.57 -3.18
C VAL A 594 16.02 1.13 -1.79
N ARG A 595 15.33 2.20 -1.39
CA ARG A 595 15.55 2.86 -0.09
C ARG A 595 14.66 2.23 0.98
N VAL A 596 15.27 1.74 2.06
CA VAL A 596 14.58 1.13 3.20
C VAL A 596 15.26 1.55 4.50
N ARG A 597 14.53 2.16 5.43
CA ARG A 597 14.99 2.50 6.80
C ARG A 597 16.27 3.35 6.86
N GLY A 598 16.50 4.17 5.82
CA GLY A 598 17.68 5.02 5.64
C GLY A 598 18.76 4.41 4.74
N LEU A 599 18.75 3.10 4.54
CA LEU A 599 19.73 2.34 3.76
C LEU A 599 19.38 2.37 2.26
N ASN A 600 20.40 2.44 1.41
CA ASN A 600 20.29 2.27 -0.04
C ASN A 600 20.66 0.83 -0.43
N LEU A 601 19.68 0.06 -0.90
CA LEU A 601 19.84 -1.37 -1.17
C LEU A 601 20.01 -1.65 -2.66
N SER A 602 20.77 -2.71 -2.95
CA SER A 602 20.71 -3.41 -4.24
C SER A 602 20.66 -4.92 -4.01
N ILE A 603 19.79 -5.60 -4.76
CA ILE A 603 19.47 -7.01 -4.61
C ILE A 603 19.49 -7.64 -5.99
N VAL A 604 20.32 -8.66 -6.18
CA VAL A 604 20.49 -9.37 -7.46
C VAL A 604 20.30 -10.86 -7.22
N TRP A 605 19.45 -11.49 -8.02
CA TRP A 605 19.30 -12.95 -8.08
C TRP A 605 19.78 -13.42 -9.44
N ASP A 606 20.59 -14.48 -9.46
CA ASP A 606 21.10 -15.11 -10.66
C ASP A 606 21.21 -16.62 -10.40
N GLU A 607 20.28 -17.42 -10.93
CA GLU A 607 20.21 -18.86 -10.67
C GLU A 607 21.43 -19.62 -11.22
N GLU A 608 22.02 -19.12 -12.31
CA GLU A 608 23.22 -19.70 -12.95
C GLU A 608 24.50 -18.94 -12.59
N GLY A 609 24.39 -17.65 -12.22
CA GLY A 609 25.51 -16.76 -11.92
C GLY A 609 26.19 -16.14 -13.14
N THR A 610 25.68 -16.45 -14.33
CA THR A 610 26.24 -16.12 -15.64
C THR A 610 25.79 -14.76 -16.15
N HIS A 611 24.59 -14.29 -15.77
CA HIS A 611 24.01 -13.06 -16.30
C HIS A 611 24.71 -11.80 -15.76
N PHE A 612 25.01 -11.78 -14.45
CA PHE A 612 25.71 -10.66 -13.81
C PHE A 612 27.20 -10.94 -13.53
N SER A 613 27.70 -12.15 -13.83
CA SER A 613 29.08 -12.58 -13.54
C SER A 613 29.46 -12.49 -12.05
N LEU A 614 28.49 -12.74 -11.16
CA LEU A 614 28.68 -12.69 -9.70
C LEU A 614 28.90 -14.10 -9.07
N GLY A 615 28.72 -15.17 -9.85
CA GLY A 615 28.44 -16.50 -9.31
C GLY A 615 26.95 -16.66 -9.01
N ALA A 616 26.51 -17.90 -8.77
CA ALA A 616 25.09 -18.20 -8.61
C ALA A 616 24.57 -17.88 -7.21
N GLY A 617 23.34 -17.36 -7.12
CA GLY A 617 22.62 -17.12 -5.88
C GLY A 617 21.98 -15.74 -5.77
N LEU A 618 21.67 -15.37 -4.53
CA LEU A 618 21.19 -14.05 -4.15
C LEU A 618 22.36 -13.22 -3.64
N HIS A 619 22.56 -12.04 -4.20
CA HIS A 619 23.63 -11.08 -3.88
C HIS A 619 23.01 -9.78 -3.36
N VAL A 620 23.61 -9.22 -2.30
CA VAL A 620 23.05 -8.04 -1.62
C VAL A 620 24.14 -7.00 -1.37
N TRP A 621 23.76 -5.73 -1.55
CA TRP A 621 24.56 -4.56 -1.21
C TRP A 621 23.77 -3.61 -0.31
N VAL A 622 24.46 -3.00 0.64
CA VAL A 622 23.95 -1.95 1.52
C VAL A 622 24.87 -0.73 1.41
N ASP A 623 24.30 0.40 1.00
CA ASP A 623 25.02 1.65 0.72
C ASP A 623 26.21 1.47 -0.26
N SER A 624 25.99 0.62 -1.27
CA SER A 624 26.98 0.16 -2.27
C SER A 624 28.08 -0.78 -1.75
N ASN A 625 28.11 -1.10 -0.45
CA ASN A 625 28.99 -2.12 0.11
C ASN A 625 28.38 -3.50 -0.11
N TYR A 626 29.11 -4.42 -0.75
CA TYR A 626 28.68 -5.80 -0.89
C TYR A 626 28.66 -6.49 0.47
N VAL A 627 27.49 -6.95 0.94
CA VAL A 627 27.36 -7.61 2.24
C VAL A 627 27.53 -9.13 2.14
N GLY A 628 27.36 -9.71 0.94
CA GLY A 628 27.62 -11.12 0.68
C GLY A 628 26.61 -11.77 -0.26
N THR A 629 26.52 -13.09 -0.18
CA THR A 629 25.62 -13.92 -0.99
C THR A 629 25.12 -15.14 -0.23
N SER A 630 23.93 -15.60 -0.61
CA SER A 630 23.39 -16.91 -0.22
C SER A 630 23.10 -17.73 -1.49
N PRO A 631 23.52 -19.01 -1.55
CA PRO A 631 23.45 -19.83 -2.76
C PRO A 631 22.00 -20.21 -3.13
N PRO A 632 21.76 -20.70 -4.36
CA PRO A 632 20.49 -21.29 -4.73
C PRO A 632 20.16 -22.49 -3.83
N LEU A 633 18.99 -22.46 -3.18
CA LEU A 633 18.41 -23.64 -2.53
C LEU A 633 17.99 -24.66 -3.59
N SER A 634 18.17 -25.96 -3.32
CA SER A 634 17.94 -26.99 -4.32
C SER A 634 16.48 -27.02 -4.78
N ARG A 635 16.24 -27.22 -6.08
CA ARG A 635 14.87 -27.25 -6.65
C ARG A 635 13.99 -28.37 -6.07
N HIS A 636 14.57 -29.34 -5.37
CA HIS A 636 13.88 -30.52 -4.82
C HIS A 636 13.42 -30.35 -3.35
N GLU A 637 13.96 -29.40 -2.59
CA GLU A 637 13.62 -29.20 -1.17
C GLU A 637 12.32 -28.40 -0.91
N GLY A 638 11.66 -27.87 -1.96
CA GLY A 638 10.46 -27.03 -1.84
C GLY A 638 10.72 -25.61 -1.31
N THR A 639 11.68 -25.45 -0.41
CA THR A 639 12.07 -24.22 0.32
C THR A 639 12.74 -23.12 -0.52
N GLY A 640 12.81 -23.29 -1.84
CA GLY A 640 13.56 -22.48 -2.82
C GLY A 640 13.51 -20.94 -2.69
N ALA A 641 14.55 -20.32 -3.27
CA ALA A 641 15.02 -18.94 -3.06
C ALA A 641 15.53 -18.68 -1.62
N PRO A 642 16.81 -18.29 -1.45
CA PRO A 642 17.41 -18.14 -0.13
C PRO A 642 16.84 -16.95 0.65
N ARG A 643 16.85 -17.06 1.98
CA ARG A 643 16.37 -16.04 2.92
C ARG A 643 17.56 -15.26 3.47
N VAL A 644 17.49 -13.93 3.47
CA VAL A 644 18.51 -13.06 4.06
C VAL A 644 17.88 -12.14 5.08
N ARG A 645 18.48 -12.02 6.27
CA ARG A 645 18.16 -10.98 7.25
C ARG A 645 19.24 -9.89 7.19
N LEU A 646 18.83 -8.65 7.43
CA LEU A 646 19.71 -7.48 7.60
C LEU A 646 19.26 -6.71 8.84
N GLY A 647 20.04 -6.79 9.92
CA GLY A 647 19.89 -5.98 11.12
C GLY A 647 20.48 -4.58 10.96
N TRP A 648 20.14 -3.69 11.89
CA TRP A 648 20.75 -2.36 12.00
C TRP A 648 20.90 -1.95 13.46
N ALA A 649 21.93 -1.15 13.74
CA ALA A 649 21.99 -0.36 14.96
C ALA A 649 21.57 1.08 14.65
N GLU A 650 20.92 1.73 15.62
CA GLU A 650 20.77 3.17 15.63
C GLU A 650 21.97 3.79 16.33
N THR A 651 22.77 4.58 15.59
CA THR A 651 23.96 5.27 16.10
C THR A 651 23.80 6.76 15.85
N SER A 652 23.84 7.57 16.91
CA SER A 652 23.68 9.04 16.82
C SER A 652 22.43 9.49 16.05
N GLY A 653 21.33 8.74 16.16
CA GLY A 653 20.04 9.07 15.51
C GLY A 653 19.96 8.72 14.01
N ARG A 654 20.92 7.99 13.45
CA ARG A 654 20.81 7.36 12.11
C ARG A 654 20.95 5.85 12.22
N ARG A 655 20.24 5.11 11.38
CA ARG A 655 20.51 3.67 11.22
C ARG A 655 21.78 3.46 10.43
N ARG A 656 22.57 2.48 10.84
CA ARG A 656 23.71 1.97 10.10
C ARG A 656 23.68 0.45 10.12
N PHE A 657 24.01 -0.13 8.97
CA PHE A 657 24.34 -1.55 8.90
C PHE A 657 25.66 -1.79 9.64
N VAL A 658 25.72 -2.84 10.47
CA VAL A 658 26.79 -3.04 11.48
C VAL A 658 27.87 -4.02 11.00
N THR A 659 27.77 -4.48 9.75
CA THR A 659 28.51 -5.58 9.09
C THR A 659 27.95 -6.98 9.35
N CYS A 660 27.94 -7.81 8.30
CA CYS A 660 27.74 -9.26 8.41
C CYS A 660 28.96 -9.89 9.11
N PRO A 661 28.77 -10.74 10.12
CA PRO A 661 29.83 -11.65 10.56
C PRO A 661 30.17 -12.62 9.42
N THR A 662 31.43 -12.69 9.01
CA THR A 662 31.92 -13.44 7.83
C THR A 662 31.82 -14.97 7.93
N ALA A 663 31.17 -15.52 8.96
CA ALA A 663 31.12 -16.95 9.27
C ALA A 663 29.75 -17.45 9.80
N ALA A 664 28.65 -16.73 9.54
CA ALA A 664 27.32 -17.02 10.12
C ALA A 664 26.33 -17.72 9.15
N TYR A 665 26.77 -18.75 8.40
CA TYR A 665 25.82 -19.69 7.78
C TYR A 665 25.34 -20.69 8.84
N SER A 666 24.15 -20.47 9.40
CA SER A 666 23.63 -21.29 10.49
C SER A 666 23.10 -22.64 10.00
N GLN A 667 23.99 -23.66 9.94
CA GLN A 667 23.57 -25.05 9.70
C GLN A 667 22.57 -25.56 10.76
N ALA A 668 22.53 -24.95 11.95
CA ALA A 668 21.63 -25.33 13.03
C ALA A 668 20.16 -24.91 12.82
N GLN A 669 19.88 -23.97 11.91
CA GLN A 669 18.52 -23.61 11.49
C GLN A 669 18.50 -23.40 9.97
N ALA A 670 18.16 -24.47 9.25
CA ALA A 670 18.24 -24.54 7.80
C ALA A 670 17.56 -23.34 7.07
N HIS A 671 18.13 -23.00 5.92
CA HIS A 671 17.63 -22.03 4.93
C HIS A 671 17.74 -20.53 5.29
N TRP A 672 18.45 -20.12 6.35
CA TRP A 672 18.69 -18.70 6.68
C TRP A 672 20.16 -18.27 6.49
N TRP A 673 20.35 -17.04 6.01
CA TRP A 673 21.61 -16.30 6.12
C TRP A 673 21.34 -15.01 6.91
N ASP A 674 21.88 -14.93 8.12
CA ASP A 674 21.59 -13.86 9.09
C ASP A 674 22.71 -12.80 9.13
N CYS A 675 22.32 -11.56 8.85
CA CYS A 675 23.08 -10.32 9.07
C CYS A 675 22.13 -9.23 9.62
#